data_AF-A0A7S4ECA7-F1
#
_entry.id   AF-A0A7S4ECA7-F1
#
_cell.length_a   1.000
_cell.length_b   1.000
_cell.length_c   1.000
_cell.angle_alpha   90.00
_cell.angle_beta   90.00
_cell.angle_gamma   90.00
#
_symmetry.space_group_name_H-M   'P 1'
#
loop_
_entity.id
_entity.type
_entity.pdbx_description
1 polymer ?
#
loop_
_entity_poly.entity_id
_entity_poly.type
_entity_poly.pdbx_seq_one_letter_code
_entity_poly.pdbx_strand_id
1 'polypeptide(L)'
;MINTWLAWPSASPRLAAGAVLLVIVWHLARGAHSRLIASLQRRVAHKLGGAGWTNLGAPGAPSYEAACEALASSICDSTMKVDGPILSVGCGSSGKELAWLAERYDTSVIGVDATAPVKTFADPRIRLLRGRADDLRCGSRCHGLVVAIDCAYHFHLDSFLSEAFKTLKPGGLLRFSHVCGSVVGLGLLGVRTTSLECLQRALARHGFEDIDVRTLPNVLERWNLAFGGRLTYVIVSARRPASEKPRPRVAVIGGGLSGLTSAFRLRRAGCAVTLFERAPSLGLSRNEWRGPHGTVDVPLRMVGEGYYLSLLNLCRDASVCTTRATVDCSFTLGSGDVVAYSRSKLGNLLQLRRIGLWNALRLDRALKASYDGNWGSFLSRHRLDETNAAVSMLNAQLSWVLSASRTAVEGTPAASILGYARGLTLSLKTCLVGSRNFVSRITPSIGALERALAFGCDIRLGRAVVVEGDRCIDGVAYDAVIVATPPGCTRAVLPAMEDLAVFDQFATETRSLIIHRDASLMPSNRGDWRSLNVTCASDRDAASLTVWLNAFYPELKFDGDIFETWAPRTPPSHVIREVALPRVVQTVDQHKLHARIAALQGRNGIYFAGAHVVPGMGLLEQACAAGDAAADGVVRSLRAGGFEC
;
A
#
# COMPACT_ATOMS: atom_id res chain seq x y z
N MET A 1 -23.53 28.30 -1.80
CA MET A 1 -24.94 28.29 -1.37
C MET A 1 -25.03 29.08 -0.08
N ILE A 2 -25.25 30.38 -0.27
CA ILE A 2 -25.40 31.43 0.72
C ILE A 2 -26.91 31.75 0.72
N ASN A 3 -27.47 32.03 1.90
CA ASN A 3 -28.87 32.38 2.22
C ASN A 3 -29.81 31.20 2.53
N THR A 4 -29.90 30.85 3.83
CA THR A 4 -31.15 30.73 4.62
C THR A 4 -30.86 30.16 6.01
N TRP A 5 -30.34 30.97 6.94
CA TRP A 5 -30.33 30.66 8.39
C TRP A 5 -30.55 31.95 9.22
N LEU A 6 -31.54 32.74 8.81
CA LEU A 6 -32.17 33.76 9.65
C LEU A 6 -33.34 33.12 10.41
N ALA A 7 -33.08 32.64 11.63
CA ALA A 7 -34.08 32.47 12.69
C ALA A 7 -33.35 32.25 14.03
N TRP A 8 -32.68 33.29 14.53
CA TRP A 8 -32.12 33.31 15.88
C TRP A 8 -32.50 34.65 16.52
N PRO A 9 -33.42 34.69 17.50
CA PRO A 9 -33.56 35.86 18.35
C PRO A 9 -32.40 35.86 19.35
N SER A 10 -31.74 37.02 19.45
CA SER A 10 -30.89 37.48 20.56
C SER A 10 -29.63 36.68 20.94
N ALA A 11 -28.63 36.67 20.07
CA ALA A 11 -27.23 36.48 20.48
C ALA A 11 -26.39 37.73 20.15
N SER A 12 -25.91 38.40 21.19
CA SER A 12 -25.15 39.67 21.12
C SER A 12 -23.86 39.59 20.28
N PRO A 13 -23.39 40.70 19.68
CA PRO A 13 -22.17 40.77 18.85
C PRO A 13 -20.86 40.32 19.53
N ARG A 14 -20.88 40.05 20.84
CA ARG A 14 -19.75 39.51 21.61
C ARG A 14 -19.44 38.03 21.30
N LEU A 15 -20.42 37.26 20.80
CA LEU A 15 -20.22 35.84 20.46
C LEU A 15 -19.51 35.64 19.11
N ALA A 16 -19.71 36.54 18.15
CA ALA A 16 -19.01 36.52 16.85
C ALA A 16 -17.52 36.87 16.99
N ALA A 17 -17.17 37.80 17.88
CA ALA A 17 -15.77 38.10 18.21
C ALA A 17 -15.09 36.90 18.89
N GLY A 18 -15.81 36.13 19.70
CA GLY A 18 -15.29 34.91 20.35
C GLY A 18 -14.95 33.78 19.38
N ALA A 19 -15.73 33.62 18.30
CA ALA A 19 -15.48 32.62 17.26
C ALA A 19 -14.25 32.97 16.40
N VAL A 20 -14.07 34.25 16.07
CA VAL A 20 -12.88 34.74 15.34
C VAL A 20 -11.63 34.61 16.21
N LEU A 21 -11.73 34.89 17.51
CA LEU A 21 -10.64 34.68 18.46
C LEU A 21 -10.26 33.19 18.58
N LEU A 22 -11.24 32.28 18.54
CA LEU A 22 -11.01 30.83 18.56
C LEU A 22 -10.26 30.34 17.32
N VAL A 23 -10.56 30.89 16.14
CA VAL A 23 -9.85 30.57 14.87
C VAL A 23 -8.42 31.12 14.90
N ILE A 24 -8.22 32.33 15.44
CA ILE A 24 -6.88 32.93 15.60
C ILE A 24 -6.04 32.16 16.65
N VAL A 25 -6.65 31.72 17.75
CA VAL A 25 -6.00 30.90 18.78
C VAL A 25 -5.69 29.49 18.26
N TRP A 26 -6.54 28.92 17.39
CA TRP A 26 -6.31 27.63 16.74
C TRP A 26 -5.07 27.65 15.82
N HIS A 27 -4.80 28.78 15.16
CA HIS A 27 -3.60 28.93 14.33
C HIS A 27 -2.33 29.27 15.10
N LEU A 28 -2.40 29.89 16.29
CA LEU A 28 -1.21 30.43 16.95
C LEU A 28 -0.51 29.53 17.97
N ALA A 29 -1.10 28.45 18.48
CA ALA A 29 -0.35 27.36 19.13
C ALA A 29 -1.30 26.24 19.59
N ARG A 30 -1.05 24.99 19.19
CA ARG A 30 -1.80 23.80 19.65
C ARG A 30 -1.88 23.68 21.19
N GLY A 31 -0.92 24.24 21.93
CA GLY A 31 -0.92 24.26 23.40
C GLY A 31 -1.73 25.37 24.06
N ALA A 32 -2.12 26.42 23.33
CA ALA A 32 -2.94 27.53 23.84
C ALA A 32 -4.45 27.19 23.78
N HIS A 33 -4.86 26.41 22.78
CA HIS A 33 -6.24 25.98 22.59
C HIS A 33 -6.77 25.13 23.76
N SER A 34 -6.03 24.12 24.22
CA SER A 34 -6.46 23.27 25.35
C SER A 34 -6.62 24.07 26.65
N ARG A 35 -5.70 25.01 26.92
CA ARG A 35 -5.79 25.91 28.09
C ARG A 35 -6.98 26.86 27.99
N LEU A 36 -7.27 27.37 26.79
CA LEU A 36 -8.42 28.24 26.54
C LEU A 36 -9.74 27.48 26.74
N ILE A 37 -9.88 26.28 26.15
CA ILE A 37 -11.07 25.43 26.30
C ILE A 37 -11.26 25.01 27.76
N ALA A 38 -10.22 24.55 28.46
CA ALA A 38 -10.29 24.22 29.88
C ALA A 38 -10.59 25.44 30.76
N SER A 39 -10.10 26.63 30.39
CA SER A 39 -10.46 27.89 31.07
C SER A 39 -11.91 28.30 30.80
N LEU A 40 -12.41 28.09 29.58
CA LEU A 40 -13.80 28.39 29.20
C LEU A 40 -14.76 27.43 29.92
N GLN A 41 -14.47 26.13 29.89
CA GLN A 41 -15.24 25.11 30.62
C GLN A 41 -15.29 25.42 32.12
N ARG A 42 -14.16 25.78 32.75
CA ARG A 42 -14.14 26.19 34.17
C ARG A 42 -14.94 27.46 34.45
N ARG A 43 -14.82 28.50 33.60
CA ARG A 43 -15.59 29.75 33.77
C ARG A 43 -17.09 29.55 33.55
N VAL A 44 -17.47 28.69 32.60
CA VAL A 44 -18.87 28.33 32.34
C VAL A 44 -19.42 27.50 33.50
N ALA A 45 -18.67 26.51 34.00
CA ALA A 45 -19.05 25.71 35.17
C ALA A 45 -19.25 26.58 36.42
N HIS A 46 -18.35 27.55 36.65
CA HIS A 46 -18.45 28.50 37.76
C HIS A 46 -19.63 29.48 37.61
N LYS A 47 -19.90 29.99 36.39
CA LYS A 47 -21.05 30.89 36.13
C LYS A 47 -22.40 30.20 36.28
N LEU A 48 -22.46 28.89 36.07
CA LEU A 48 -23.67 28.09 36.18
C LEU A 48 -23.84 27.47 37.59
N GLY A 49 -23.10 27.95 38.59
CA GLY A 49 -23.20 27.48 39.98
C GLY A 49 -22.85 26.00 40.16
N GLY A 50 -22.02 25.42 39.29
CA GLY A 50 -21.72 23.99 39.29
C GLY A 50 -22.85 23.08 38.80
N ALA A 51 -24.05 23.61 38.50
CA ALA A 51 -25.17 22.82 38.02
C ALA A 51 -25.01 22.49 36.53
N GLY A 52 -24.52 21.27 36.26
CA GLY A 52 -24.75 20.54 35.01
C GLY A 52 -23.66 20.57 33.93
N TRP A 53 -22.45 21.08 34.20
CA TRP A 53 -21.24 20.75 33.42
C TRP A 53 -20.29 19.80 34.16
N THR A 54 -20.63 19.48 35.40
CA THR A 54 -19.88 18.66 36.34
C THR A 54 -20.25 17.20 36.31
N ASN A 55 -21.23 16.77 35.50
CA ASN A 55 -21.79 15.44 35.71
C ASN A 55 -20.75 14.34 35.40
N LEU A 56 -20.04 14.35 34.27
CA LEU A 56 -19.11 13.25 33.88
C LEU A 56 -19.67 11.83 34.11
N GLY A 57 -21.01 11.68 34.18
CA GLY A 57 -21.71 10.42 34.47
C GLY A 57 -22.04 10.17 35.95
N ALA A 58 -21.70 11.09 36.85
CA ALA A 58 -21.98 11.09 38.29
C ALA A 58 -23.00 12.19 38.68
N PRO A 59 -24.32 11.97 38.46
CA PRO A 59 -25.35 12.91 38.88
C PRO A 59 -25.39 12.98 40.41
N GLY A 60 -25.05 14.16 40.97
CA GLY A 60 -25.02 14.40 42.42
C GLY A 60 -23.62 14.58 43.02
N ALA A 61 -22.55 14.55 42.22
CA ALA A 61 -21.21 14.87 42.70
C ALA A 61 -21.14 16.31 43.28
N PRO A 62 -20.58 16.51 44.49
CA PRO A 62 -20.58 17.81 45.17
C PRO A 62 -19.59 18.82 44.55
N SER A 63 -18.67 18.36 43.71
CA SER A 63 -17.68 19.19 43.01
C SER A 63 -17.26 18.58 41.67
N TYR A 64 -16.58 19.37 40.84
CA TYR A 64 -16.01 18.89 39.58
C TYR A 64 -14.92 17.83 39.83
N GLU A 65 -14.09 18.03 40.85
CA GLU A 65 -13.08 17.06 41.27
C GLU A 65 -13.71 15.73 41.68
N ALA A 66 -14.80 15.75 42.45
CA ALA A 66 -15.53 14.55 42.84
C ALA A 66 -16.14 13.83 41.63
N ALA A 67 -16.58 14.56 40.61
CA ALA A 67 -17.06 13.97 39.37
C ALA A 67 -15.96 13.38 38.51
N CYS A 68 -14.79 14.02 38.43
CA CYS A 68 -13.60 13.47 37.77
C CYS A 68 -13.16 12.17 38.46
N GLU A 69 -13.17 12.15 39.79
CA GLU A 69 -12.85 10.95 40.57
C GLU A 69 -13.88 9.84 40.39
N ALA A 70 -15.17 10.17 40.30
CA ALA A 70 -16.23 9.20 40.00
C ALA A 70 -16.08 8.61 38.58
N LEU A 71 -15.74 9.43 37.59
CA LEU A 71 -15.42 8.95 36.24
C LEU A 71 -14.18 8.06 36.23
N ALA A 72 -13.10 8.50 36.88
CA ALA A 72 -11.87 7.72 37.02
C ALA A 72 -12.15 6.37 37.69
N SER A 73 -12.97 6.34 38.74
CA SER A 73 -13.40 5.11 39.42
C SER A 73 -14.28 4.23 38.52
N SER A 74 -15.08 4.81 37.63
CA SER A 74 -15.90 4.06 36.68
C SER A 74 -15.06 3.39 35.58
N ILE A 75 -13.93 3.98 35.21
CA ILE A 75 -12.97 3.44 34.23
C ILE A 75 -12.00 2.44 34.89
N CYS A 76 -11.57 2.75 36.11
CA CYS A 76 -10.60 2.01 36.92
C CYS A 76 -11.21 1.65 38.29
N ASP A 77 -12.03 0.60 38.31
CA ASP A 77 -12.68 0.10 39.52
C ASP A 77 -11.64 -0.45 40.52
N SER A 78 -11.90 -0.29 41.84
CA SER A 78 -10.98 -0.72 42.91
C SER A 78 -10.87 -2.26 43.02
N THR A 79 -11.83 -3.00 42.50
CA THR A 79 -11.83 -4.47 42.44
C THR A 79 -10.93 -5.01 41.32
N MET A 80 -10.47 -4.16 40.40
CA MET A 80 -9.67 -4.57 39.26
C MET A 80 -8.26 -5.00 39.72
N LYS A 81 -7.87 -6.22 39.38
CA LYS A 81 -6.50 -6.70 39.61
C LYS A 81 -5.58 -6.21 38.50
N VAL A 82 -4.64 -5.35 38.86
CA VAL A 82 -3.59 -4.86 37.97
C VAL A 82 -2.28 -5.52 38.36
N ASP A 83 -1.73 -6.32 37.45
CA ASP A 83 -0.43 -6.97 37.66
C ASP A 83 0.64 -6.20 36.86
N GLY A 84 1.46 -5.42 37.56
CA GLY A 84 2.58 -4.67 36.99
C GLY A 84 2.33 -3.16 36.82
N PRO A 85 3.26 -2.45 36.17
CA PRO A 85 3.20 -1.01 35.98
C PRO A 85 1.96 -0.53 35.21
N ILE A 86 1.47 0.66 35.55
CA ILE A 86 0.37 1.35 34.86
C ILE A 86 0.96 2.42 33.94
N LEU A 87 0.43 2.50 32.72
CA LEU A 87 0.65 3.62 31.82
C LEU A 87 -0.62 4.45 31.71
N SER A 88 -0.60 5.71 32.15
CA SER A 88 -1.67 6.67 31.86
C SER A 88 -1.30 7.58 30.69
N VAL A 89 -2.16 7.64 29.67
CA VAL A 89 -1.96 8.40 28.44
C VAL A 89 -2.93 9.57 28.40
N GLY A 90 -2.41 10.79 28.23
CA GLY A 90 -3.21 12.03 28.26
C GLY A 90 -3.55 12.52 29.67
N CYS A 91 -2.77 12.14 30.68
CA CYS A 91 -2.99 12.45 32.10
C CYS A 91 -2.85 13.94 32.48
N GLY A 92 -2.49 14.81 31.54
CA GLY A 92 -2.16 16.21 31.82
C GLY A 92 -0.88 16.37 32.65
N SER A 93 -0.71 17.56 33.22
CA SER A 93 0.52 17.99 33.92
C SER A 93 0.41 18.09 35.45
N SER A 94 -0.80 17.93 36.01
CA SER A 94 -1.01 18.08 37.45
C SER A 94 -0.37 16.92 38.23
N GLY A 95 -0.44 15.71 37.66
CA GLY A 95 -0.04 14.45 38.29
C GLY A 95 -1.03 13.92 39.33
N LYS A 96 -2.19 14.56 39.51
CA LYS A 96 -3.24 14.07 40.43
C LYS A 96 -3.76 12.70 40.03
N GLU A 97 -4.00 12.49 38.73
CA GLU A 97 -4.43 11.19 38.20
C GLU A 97 -3.38 10.10 38.45
N LEU A 98 -2.10 10.43 38.26
CA LEU A 98 -1.01 9.47 38.47
C LEU A 98 -0.88 9.07 39.94
N ALA A 99 -1.01 10.04 40.86
CA ALA A 99 -1.01 9.77 42.29
C ALA A 99 -2.19 8.89 42.71
N TRP A 100 -3.39 9.22 42.20
CA TRP A 100 -4.59 8.44 42.45
C TRP A 100 -4.47 6.99 41.94
N LEU A 101 -3.91 6.77 40.75
CA LEU A 101 -3.66 5.43 40.21
C LEU A 101 -2.60 4.67 41.03
N ALA A 102 -1.52 5.35 41.45
CA ALA A 102 -0.43 4.74 42.20
C ALA A 102 -0.89 4.29 43.58
N GLU A 103 -1.69 5.11 44.26
CA GLU A 103 -2.29 4.79 45.56
C GLU A 103 -3.33 3.67 45.44
N ARG A 104 -4.20 3.72 44.43
CA ARG A 104 -5.30 2.76 44.27
C ARG A 104 -4.84 1.33 43.97
N TYR A 105 -3.78 1.17 43.19
CA TYR A 105 -3.29 -0.14 42.74
C TYR A 105 -1.93 -0.52 43.30
N ASP A 106 -1.38 0.30 44.20
CA ASP A 106 -0.09 0.10 44.87
C ASP A 106 1.05 -0.31 43.91
N THR A 107 1.17 0.39 42.79
CA THR A 107 2.11 0.05 41.70
C THR A 107 2.74 1.29 41.08
N SER A 108 3.79 1.10 40.27
CA SER A 108 4.42 2.18 39.53
C SER A 108 3.52 2.70 38.42
N VAL A 109 3.45 4.03 38.27
CA VAL A 109 2.63 4.70 37.26
C VAL A 109 3.49 5.62 36.40
N ILE A 110 3.43 5.39 35.09
CA ILE A 110 4.05 6.26 34.09
C ILE A 110 2.93 7.05 33.41
N GLY A 111 2.98 8.38 33.50
CA GLY A 111 2.13 9.28 32.73
C GLY A 111 2.81 9.69 31.43
N VAL A 112 2.06 9.77 30.33
CA VAL A 112 2.51 10.31 29.04
C VAL A 112 1.54 11.40 28.59
N ASP A 113 2.02 12.62 28.40
CA ASP A 113 1.22 13.72 27.90
C ASP A 113 2.00 14.61 26.92
N ALA A 114 1.36 15.05 25.84
CA ALA A 114 2.03 15.82 24.78
C ALA A 114 2.49 17.22 25.23
N THR A 115 1.81 17.75 26.24
CA THR A 115 1.98 19.10 26.78
C THR A 115 2.67 19.15 28.14
N ALA A 116 2.93 17.99 28.75
CA ALA A 116 3.55 17.92 30.06
C ALA A 116 4.99 18.45 30.06
N PRO A 117 5.36 19.28 31.06
CA PRO A 117 6.76 19.50 31.40
C PRO A 117 7.32 18.25 32.07
N VAL A 118 8.64 18.06 31.98
CA VAL A 118 9.34 17.05 32.79
C VAL A 118 9.17 17.45 34.26
N LYS A 119 8.55 16.57 35.05
CA LYS A 119 8.25 16.82 36.46
C LYS A 119 8.67 15.62 37.30
N THR A 120 9.38 15.88 38.39
CA THR A 120 9.72 14.89 39.41
C THR A 120 8.64 14.91 40.48
N PHE A 121 8.19 13.73 40.91
CA PHE A 121 7.21 13.56 41.97
C PHE A 121 7.89 13.10 43.25
N ALA A 122 7.28 13.40 44.40
CA ALA A 122 7.79 12.94 45.70
C ALA A 122 7.66 11.42 45.85
N ASP A 123 6.58 10.83 45.30
CA ASP A 123 6.43 9.38 45.21
C ASP A 123 7.33 8.84 44.08
N PRO A 124 8.35 8.02 44.38
CA PRO A 124 9.28 7.50 43.37
C PRO A 124 8.63 6.53 42.38
N ARG A 125 7.41 6.04 42.69
CA ARG A 125 6.62 5.17 41.80
C ARG A 125 6.03 5.93 40.61
N ILE A 126 5.98 7.27 40.67
CA ILE A 126 5.31 8.11 39.68
C ILE A 126 6.33 8.79 38.77
N ARG A 127 6.14 8.66 37.46
CA ARG A 127 6.93 9.36 36.44
C ARG A 127 6.01 10.01 35.43
N LEU A 128 6.32 11.23 34.99
CA LEU A 128 5.61 11.90 33.89
C LEU A 128 6.58 12.18 32.74
N LEU A 129 6.23 11.67 31.56
CA LEU A 129 6.98 11.79 30.34
C LEU A 129 6.23 12.69 29.35
N ARG A 130 6.99 13.48 28.59
CA ARG A 130 6.45 14.20 27.45
C ARG A 130 6.40 13.27 26.24
N GLY A 131 5.21 12.98 25.72
CA GLY A 131 5.05 12.03 24.61
C GLY A 131 3.67 12.11 23.96
N ARG A 132 3.48 11.41 22.84
CA ARG A 132 2.21 11.40 22.10
C ARG A 132 1.52 10.05 22.23
N ALA A 133 0.20 10.03 22.14
CA ALA A 133 -0.59 8.80 22.22
C ALA A 133 -0.31 7.80 21.07
N ASP A 134 0.29 8.24 19.97
CA ASP A 134 0.70 7.42 18.84
C ASP A 134 2.21 7.14 18.79
N ASP A 135 2.95 7.51 19.85
CA ASP A 135 4.36 7.19 20.05
C ASP A 135 4.69 7.27 21.56
N LEU A 136 4.34 6.20 22.29
CA LEU A 136 4.34 6.21 23.76
C LEU A 136 5.75 6.10 24.37
N ARG A 137 6.70 5.49 23.64
CA ARG A 137 8.14 5.35 24.03
C ARG A 137 8.41 4.82 25.45
N CYS A 138 7.49 4.04 26.01
CA CYS A 138 7.55 3.56 27.40
C CYS A 138 7.95 2.09 27.54
N GLY A 139 8.60 1.50 26.52
CA GLY A 139 8.96 0.08 26.49
C GLY A 139 7.81 -0.82 26.01
N SER A 140 8.15 -1.97 25.42
CA SER A 140 7.18 -2.94 24.91
C SER A 140 6.92 -4.05 25.91
N ARG A 141 5.66 -4.48 26.05
CA ARG A 141 5.22 -5.62 26.88
C ARG A 141 5.57 -5.52 28.37
N CYS A 142 5.56 -4.32 28.92
CA CYS A 142 5.98 -4.07 30.30
C CYS A 142 4.85 -3.61 31.23
N HIS A 143 3.69 -3.21 30.69
CA HIS A 143 2.61 -2.64 31.51
C HIS A 143 1.46 -3.62 31.73
N GLY A 144 0.95 -3.65 32.96
CA GLY A 144 -0.24 -4.41 33.35
C GLY A 144 -1.55 -3.71 32.97
N LEU A 145 -1.53 -2.39 32.88
CA LEU A 145 -2.68 -1.56 32.52
C LEU A 145 -2.22 -0.37 31.67
N VAL A 146 -2.92 -0.12 30.56
CA VAL A 146 -2.86 1.14 29.82
C VAL A 146 -4.21 1.83 29.99
N VAL A 147 -4.19 3.07 30.47
CA VAL A 147 -5.39 3.85 30.74
C VAL A 147 -5.37 5.20 30.01
N ALA A 148 -6.53 5.65 29.52
CA ALA A 148 -6.73 7.00 29.01
C ALA A 148 -8.08 7.56 29.51
N ILE A 149 -8.03 8.38 30.56
CA ILE A 149 -9.21 8.95 31.22
C ILE A 149 -9.60 10.25 30.52
N ASP A 150 -10.82 10.31 29.99
CA ASP A 150 -11.43 11.50 29.37
C ASP A 150 -10.59 12.19 28.29
N CYS A 151 -9.85 11.42 27.48
CA CYS A 151 -8.95 12.00 26.48
C CYS A 151 -8.82 11.20 25.17
N ALA A 152 -9.24 9.93 25.10
CA ALA A 152 -8.98 9.11 23.92
C ALA A 152 -9.67 9.60 22.64
N TYR A 153 -10.75 10.39 22.77
CA TYR A 153 -11.42 11.06 21.65
C TYR A 153 -10.59 12.21 21.04
N HIS A 154 -9.44 12.56 21.60
CA HIS A 154 -8.46 13.44 20.97
C HIS A 154 -7.40 12.68 20.14
N PHE A 155 -7.34 11.34 20.26
CA PHE A 155 -6.29 10.53 19.65
C PHE A 155 -6.68 10.01 18.26
N HIS A 156 -5.68 9.66 17.46
CA HIS A 156 -5.91 8.81 16.29
C HIS A 156 -6.09 7.37 16.77
N LEU A 157 -7.35 6.90 16.79
CA LEU A 157 -7.75 5.67 17.47
C LEU A 157 -6.88 4.46 17.09
N ASP A 158 -6.70 4.17 15.80
CA ASP A 158 -5.91 3.02 15.34
C ASP A 158 -4.44 3.09 15.79
N SER A 159 -3.85 4.29 15.81
CA SER A 159 -2.45 4.46 16.23
C SER A 159 -2.29 4.29 17.74
N PHE A 160 -3.24 4.84 18.50
CA PHE A 160 -3.28 4.66 19.95
C PHE A 160 -3.47 3.20 20.34
N LEU A 161 -4.43 2.49 19.72
CA LEU A 161 -4.67 1.07 19.99
C LEU A 161 -3.44 0.21 19.67
N SER A 162 -2.74 0.52 18.57
CA SER A 162 -1.51 -0.19 18.19
C SER A 162 -0.40 -0.02 19.23
N GLU A 163 -0.13 1.22 19.67
CA GLU A 163 0.90 1.49 20.68
C GLU A 163 0.50 0.97 22.07
N ALA A 164 -0.78 1.06 22.45
CA ALA A 164 -1.30 0.48 23.67
C ALA A 164 -1.12 -1.06 23.68
N PHE A 165 -1.49 -1.74 22.59
CA PHE A 165 -1.34 -3.19 22.46
C PHE A 165 0.13 -3.61 22.60
N LYS A 166 1.04 -2.93 21.89
CA LYS A 166 2.49 -3.16 21.95
C LYS A 166 3.07 -3.01 23.35
N THR A 167 2.55 -2.06 24.12
CA THR A 167 3.06 -1.71 25.45
C THR A 167 2.54 -2.65 26.54
N LEU A 168 1.31 -3.14 26.41
CA LEU A 168 0.71 -4.09 27.35
C LEU A 168 1.45 -5.42 27.34
N LYS A 169 1.68 -5.98 28.53
CA LYS A 169 2.14 -7.35 28.69
C LYS A 169 1.02 -8.35 28.35
N PRO A 170 1.31 -9.63 28.04
CA PRO A 170 0.29 -10.65 27.89
C PRO A 170 -0.66 -10.68 29.10
N GLY A 171 -1.97 -10.71 28.85
CA GLY A 171 -3.00 -10.62 29.88
C GLY A 171 -3.30 -9.19 30.38
N GLY A 172 -2.53 -8.19 29.98
CA GLY A 172 -2.68 -6.79 30.41
C GLY A 172 -4.00 -6.15 29.96
N LEU A 173 -4.42 -5.11 30.67
CA LEU A 173 -5.73 -4.47 30.49
C LEU A 173 -5.63 -3.14 29.75
N LEU A 174 -6.58 -2.87 28.85
CA LEU A 174 -6.80 -1.55 28.26
C LEU A 174 -8.10 -0.96 28.82
N ARG A 175 -8.03 0.28 29.32
CA ARG A 175 -9.18 1.03 29.86
C ARG A 175 -9.18 2.45 29.32
N PHE A 176 -10.25 2.90 28.69
CA PHE A 176 -10.33 4.31 28.28
C PHE A 176 -11.76 4.77 28.11
N SER A 177 -11.98 6.07 28.12
CA SER A 177 -13.25 6.65 27.70
C SER A 177 -13.17 7.30 26.33
N HIS A 178 -14.27 7.23 25.58
CA HIS A 178 -14.36 7.74 24.20
C HIS A 178 -15.74 8.34 23.91
N VAL A 179 -15.81 9.15 22.85
CA VAL A 179 -17.06 9.72 22.34
C VAL A 179 -17.42 9.06 21.01
N CYS A 180 -18.53 8.35 20.99
CA CYS A 180 -19.10 7.74 19.80
C CYS A 180 -20.20 8.64 19.21
N GLY A 181 -20.34 8.65 17.88
CA GLY A 181 -21.41 9.39 17.22
C GLY A 181 -21.05 9.93 15.82
N SER A 182 -22.07 10.40 15.11
CA SER A 182 -21.96 10.91 13.73
C SER A 182 -22.34 12.40 13.67
N VAL A 183 -21.40 13.27 14.06
CA VAL A 183 -21.58 14.72 13.98
C VAL A 183 -20.45 15.33 13.17
N VAL A 184 -20.79 15.94 12.03
CA VAL A 184 -19.84 16.61 11.14
C VAL A 184 -19.35 17.90 11.81
N GLY A 185 -18.05 18.16 11.77
CA GLY A 185 -17.44 19.41 12.28
C GLY A 185 -16.85 19.34 13.69
N LEU A 186 -17.13 18.30 14.49
CA LEU A 186 -16.51 18.12 15.81
C LEU A 186 -14.97 18.01 15.75
N GLY A 187 -14.43 17.55 14.62
CA GLY A 187 -12.98 17.53 14.38
C GLY A 187 -12.32 18.91 14.45
N LEU A 188 -13.06 20.00 14.18
CA LEU A 188 -12.56 21.38 14.34
C LEU A 188 -12.34 21.74 15.82
N LEU A 189 -13.05 21.08 16.73
CA LEU A 189 -12.89 21.21 18.18
C LEU A 189 -11.85 20.21 18.74
N GLY A 190 -11.18 19.45 17.86
CA GLY A 190 -10.23 18.42 18.23
C GLY A 190 -10.86 17.13 18.76
N VAL A 191 -12.19 16.98 18.65
CA VAL A 191 -12.92 15.77 19.06
C VAL A 191 -13.12 14.87 17.84
N ARG A 192 -12.58 13.67 17.91
CA ARG A 192 -12.74 12.62 16.90
C ARG A 192 -13.77 11.64 17.40
N THR A 193 -14.83 11.46 16.63
CA THR A 193 -15.89 10.50 16.93
C THR A 193 -15.82 9.31 15.98
N THR A 194 -16.25 8.15 16.46
CA THR A 194 -16.42 6.92 15.68
C THR A 194 -17.77 6.30 15.98
N SER A 195 -18.24 5.35 15.16
CA SER A 195 -19.41 4.55 15.55
C SER A 195 -19.00 3.48 16.57
N LEU A 196 -19.96 3.02 17.37
CA LEU A 196 -19.73 1.95 18.35
C LEU A 196 -19.17 0.68 17.70
N GLU A 197 -19.76 0.28 16.56
CA GLU A 197 -19.29 -0.87 15.80
C GLU A 197 -17.86 -0.70 15.28
N CYS A 198 -17.51 0.51 14.81
CA CYS A 198 -16.16 0.78 14.32
C CYS A 198 -15.14 0.76 15.47
N LEU A 199 -15.53 1.22 16.67
CA LEU A 199 -14.69 1.13 17.87
C LEU A 199 -14.44 -0.33 18.28
N GLN A 200 -15.49 -1.15 18.36
CA GLN A 200 -15.39 -2.58 18.67
C GLN A 200 -14.56 -3.33 17.62
N ARG A 201 -14.80 -3.07 16.34
CA ARG A 201 -13.99 -3.63 15.24
C ARG A 201 -12.55 -3.15 15.29
N ALA A 202 -12.27 -1.92 15.69
CA ALA A 202 -10.90 -1.45 15.85
C ALA A 202 -10.19 -2.23 16.96
N LEU A 203 -10.80 -2.40 18.13
CA LEU A 203 -10.23 -3.18 19.24
C LEU A 203 -9.92 -4.64 18.82
N ALA A 204 -10.89 -5.32 18.19
CA ALA A 204 -10.71 -6.69 17.74
C ALA A 204 -9.58 -6.81 16.69
N ARG A 205 -9.52 -5.90 15.70
CA ARG A 205 -8.46 -5.89 14.68
C ARG A 205 -7.05 -5.68 15.24
N HIS A 206 -6.91 -5.02 16.40
CA HIS A 206 -5.63 -4.86 17.09
C HIS A 206 -5.30 -6.04 18.01
N GLY A 207 -6.15 -7.07 18.06
CA GLY A 207 -5.92 -8.31 18.79
C GLY A 207 -6.37 -8.28 20.26
N PHE A 208 -7.19 -7.32 20.67
CA PHE A 208 -7.77 -7.30 22.01
C PHE A 208 -8.93 -8.30 22.14
N GLU A 209 -9.02 -8.95 23.30
CA GLU A 209 -10.11 -9.85 23.73
C GLU A 209 -10.88 -9.24 24.91
N ASP A 210 -11.91 -9.93 25.40
CA ASP A 210 -12.78 -9.47 26.51
C ASP A 210 -13.26 -8.02 26.32
N ILE A 211 -13.68 -7.68 25.10
CA ILE A 211 -14.09 -6.32 24.75
C ILE A 211 -15.46 -6.02 25.32
N ASP A 212 -15.50 -5.10 26.29
CA ASP A 212 -16.72 -4.52 26.85
C ASP A 212 -16.75 -3.01 26.56
N VAL A 213 -17.88 -2.53 26.03
CA VAL A 213 -18.09 -1.10 25.76
C VAL A 213 -19.39 -0.68 26.42
N ARG A 214 -19.24 -0.01 27.57
CA ARG A 214 -20.34 0.44 28.40
C ARG A 214 -20.64 1.92 28.15
N THR A 215 -21.88 2.23 27.81
CA THR A 215 -22.35 3.63 27.72
C THR A 215 -22.50 4.25 29.11
N LEU A 216 -21.96 5.46 29.28
CA LEU A 216 -22.24 6.31 30.44
C LEU A 216 -23.34 7.31 30.09
N PRO A 217 -24.53 7.21 30.72
CA PRO A 217 -25.59 8.18 30.51
C PRO A 217 -25.21 9.56 31.09
N ASN A 218 -25.88 10.60 30.61
CA ASN A 218 -25.84 11.97 31.18
C ASN A 218 -24.48 12.70 31.14
N VAL A 219 -23.43 12.13 30.54
CA VAL A 219 -22.13 12.81 30.34
C VAL A 219 -22.25 13.93 29.30
N LEU A 220 -22.90 13.62 28.17
CA LEU A 220 -23.00 14.51 26.99
C LEU A 220 -24.39 15.13 26.83
N GLU A 221 -25.24 15.11 27.86
CA GLU A 221 -26.65 15.55 27.78
C GLU A 221 -26.79 16.95 27.18
N ARG A 222 -25.98 17.90 27.63
CA ARG A 222 -25.97 19.27 27.08
C ARG A 222 -25.39 19.39 25.68
N TRP A 223 -24.43 18.54 25.32
CA TRP A 223 -23.94 18.45 23.94
C TRP A 223 -25.02 17.86 23.04
N ASN A 224 -25.76 16.87 23.52
CA ASN A 224 -26.87 16.24 22.82
C ASN A 224 -28.06 17.19 22.63
N LEU A 225 -28.28 18.17 23.50
CA LEU A 225 -29.23 19.27 23.24
C LEU A 225 -28.80 20.10 22.00
N ALA A 226 -27.51 20.34 21.80
CA ALA A 226 -26.98 21.09 20.66
C ALA A 226 -26.84 20.25 19.38
N PHE A 227 -26.64 18.93 19.51
CA PHE A 227 -26.34 18.02 18.40
C PHE A 227 -27.42 16.96 18.15
N GLY A 228 -28.62 17.13 18.72
CA GLY A 228 -29.79 16.30 18.47
C GLY A 228 -29.65 14.85 18.94
N GLY A 229 -29.01 14.60 20.09
CA GLY A 229 -28.93 13.26 20.69
C GLY A 229 -27.94 12.28 20.04
N ARG A 230 -27.06 12.76 19.14
CA ARG A 230 -26.22 11.90 18.28
C ARG A 230 -24.87 11.50 18.88
N LEU A 231 -24.59 11.86 20.13
CA LEU A 231 -23.33 11.56 20.79
C LEU A 231 -23.56 10.64 22.00
N THR A 232 -22.67 9.67 22.15
CA THR A 232 -22.66 8.71 23.23
C THR A 232 -21.28 8.70 23.87
N TYR A 233 -21.23 8.83 25.19
CA TYR A 233 -19.99 8.69 25.94
C TYR A 233 -19.86 7.24 26.40
N VAL A 234 -18.71 6.62 26.15
CA VAL A 234 -18.49 5.21 26.44
C VAL A 234 -17.24 5.01 27.28
N ILE A 235 -17.26 4.01 28.14
CA ILE A 235 -16.09 3.40 28.75
C ILE A 235 -15.80 2.12 27.98
N VAL A 236 -14.55 1.96 27.60
CA VAL A 236 -14.04 0.79 26.91
C VAL A 236 -13.15 0.01 27.87
N SER A 237 -13.43 -1.28 27.97
CA SER A 237 -12.60 -2.28 28.60
C SER A 237 -12.20 -3.32 27.58
N ALA A 238 -10.92 -3.63 27.49
CA ALA A 238 -10.43 -4.76 26.70
C ALA A 238 -9.21 -5.39 27.37
N ARG A 239 -8.83 -6.58 26.94
CA ARG A 239 -7.68 -7.33 27.45
C ARG A 239 -6.75 -7.71 26.29
N ARG A 240 -5.44 -7.67 26.53
CA ARG A 240 -4.47 -8.32 25.64
C ARG A 240 -4.44 -9.82 25.96
N PRO A 241 -4.51 -10.71 24.96
CA PRO A 241 -4.45 -12.15 25.18
C PRO A 241 -3.31 -12.60 26.11
N ALA A 242 -3.63 -13.50 27.04
CA ALA A 242 -2.68 -14.06 28.01
C ALA A 242 -1.65 -15.00 27.38
N SER A 243 -2.03 -15.66 26.27
CA SER A 243 -1.13 -16.42 25.42
C SER A 243 -1.16 -15.85 24.01
N GLU A 244 -0.01 -15.78 23.34
CA GLU A 244 -0.03 -15.52 21.90
C GLU A 244 -0.47 -16.79 21.20
N LYS A 245 -1.60 -16.75 20.49
CA LYS A 245 -1.90 -17.80 19.51
C LYS A 245 -0.70 -17.90 18.58
N PRO A 246 -0.11 -19.10 18.38
CA PRO A 246 0.99 -19.26 17.45
C PRO A 246 0.55 -18.77 16.07
N ARG A 247 1.33 -17.86 15.49
CA ARG A 247 1.05 -17.34 14.16
C ARG A 247 1.23 -18.48 13.15
N PRO A 248 0.27 -18.69 12.23
CA PRO A 248 0.46 -19.63 11.14
C PRO A 248 1.75 -19.31 10.39
N ARG A 249 2.55 -20.34 10.16
CA ARG A 249 3.84 -20.26 9.48
C ARG A 249 3.60 -20.50 7.99
N VAL A 250 3.95 -19.53 7.17
CA VAL A 250 3.80 -19.65 5.72
C VAL A 250 5.16 -19.49 5.05
N ALA A 251 5.54 -20.48 4.25
CA ALA A 251 6.73 -20.39 3.40
C ALA A 251 6.35 -19.77 2.07
N VAL A 252 7.14 -18.82 1.59
CA VAL A 252 7.05 -18.26 0.24
C VAL A 252 8.36 -18.54 -0.49
N ILE A 253 8.31 -19.27 -1.59
CA ILE A 253 9.49 -19.72 -2.34
C ILE A 253 9.59 -18.91 -3.63
N GLY A 254 10.48 -17.91 -3.65
CA GLY A 254 10.70 -16.99 -4.76
C GLY A 254 10.56 -15.52 -4.32
N GLY A 255 11.67 -14.78 -4.36
CA GLY A 255 11.76 -13.37 -3.95
C GLY A 255 11.40 -12.36 -5.04
N GLY A 256 10.58 -12.76 -6.02
CA GLY A 256 10.06 -11.88 -7.08
C GLY A 256 8.79 -11.13 -6.67
N LEU A 257 8.18 -10.39 -7.61
CA LEU A 257 7.00 -9.55 -7.31
C LEU A 257 5.80 -10.34 -6.78
N SER A 258 5.51 -11.51 -7.34
CA SER A 258 4.40 -12.34 -6.87
C SER A 258 4.64 -12.83 -5.44
N GLY A 259 5.82 -13.36 -5.15
CA GLY A 259 6.17 -13.85 -3.81
C GLY A 259 6.20 -12.72 -2.77
N LEU A 260 6.79 -11.57 -3.10
CA LEU A 260 6.81 -10.40 -2.21
C LEU A 260 5.40 -9.84 -1.96
N THR A 261 4.55 -9.81 -2.99
CA THR A 261 3.14 -9.46 -2.83
C THR A 261 2.45 -10.42 -1.85
N SER A 262 2.61 -11.74 -2.05
CA SER A 262 2.02 -12.73 -1.15
C SER A 262 2.52 -12.59 0.29
N ALA A 263 3.83 -12.46 0.47
CA ALA A 263 4.45 -12.29 1.79
C ALA A 263 3.91 -11.05 2.52
N PHE A 264 3.81 -9.92 1.82
CA PHE A 264 3.25 -8.69 2.35
C PHE A 264 1.80 -8.85 2.82
N ARG A 265 0.95 -9.50 2.00
CA ARG A 265 -0.47 -9.75 2.33
C ARG A 265 -0.61 -10.68 3.53
N LEU A 266 0.11 -11.80 3.53
CA LEU A 266 0.09 -12.80 4.61
C LEU A 266 0.55 -12.22 5.95
N ARG A 267 1.61 -11.41 5.95
CA ARG A 267 2.07 -10.70 7.15
C ARG A 267 0.99 -9.77 7.69
N ARG A 268 0.31 -9.01 6.81
CA ARG A 268 -0.82 -8.14 7.22
C ARG A 268 -2.01 -8.93 7.75
N ALA A 269 -2.16 -10.19 7.33
CA ALA A 269 -3.15 -11.12 7.84
C ALA A 269 -2.71 -11.87 9.12
N GLY A 270 -1.57 -11.51 9.72
CA GLY A 270 -1.11 -12.06 10.99
C GLY A 270 -0.21 -13.31 10.90
N CYS A 271 0.15 -13.75 9.70
CA CYS A 271 1.01 -14.93 9.51
C CYS A 271 2.50 -14.62 9.80
N ALA A 272 3.24 -15.62 10.26
CA ALA A 272 4.70 -15.61 10.30
C ALA A 272 5.23 -16.11 8.95
N VAL A 273 5.86 -15.22 8.17
CA VAL A 273 6.28 -15.53 6.81
C VAL A 273 7.79 -15.76 6.73
N THR A 274 8.20 -16.90 6.17
CA THR A 274 9.58 -17.15 5.72
C THR A 274 9.65 -17.06 4.21
N LEU A 275 10.46 -16.15 3.68
CA LEU A 275 10.69 -15.95 2.25
C LEU A 275 12.03 -16.56 1.85
N PHE A 276 12.00 -17.53 0.92
CA PHE A 276 13.17 -18.19 0.38
C PHE A 276 13.49 -17.67 -1.02
N GLU A 277 14.75 -17.33 -1.28
CA GLU A 277 15.23 -16.90 -2.59
C GLU A 277 16.58 -17.53 -2.90
N ARG A 278 16.71 -18.10 -4.10
CA ARG A 278 17.92 -18.83 -4.51
C ARG A 278 19.12 -17.92 -4.72
N ALA A 279 18.91 -16.70 -5.18
CA ALA A 279 20.02 -15.77 -5.42
C ALA A 279 20.45 -15.05 -4.12
N PRO A 280 21.61 -14.40 -4.10
CA PRO A 280 22.09 -13.65 -2.94
C PRO A 280 21.30 -12.36 -2.66
N SER A 281 20.29 -12.03 -3.47
CA SER A 281 19.40 -10.89 -3.30
C SER A 281 17.99 -11.20 -3.81
N LEU A 282 17.00 -10.47 -3.29
CA LEU A 282 15.63 -10.48 -3.81
C LEU A 282 15.58 -10.03 -5.28
N GLY A 283 14.47 -10.35 -5.96
CA GLY A 283 14.38 -10.35 -7.42
C GLY A 283 13.88 -9.06 -8.06
N LEU A 284 13.24 -8.15 -7.32
CA LEU A 284 12.69 -6.91 -7.86
C LEU A 284 13.80 -5.92 -8.23
N SER A 285 14.73 -5.73 -7.30
CA SER A 285 15.78 -4.71 -7.36
C SER A 285 17.16 -5.25 -7.76
N ARG A 286 17.29 -6.57 -7.95
CA ARG A 286 18.56 -7.28 -8.24
C ARG A 286 19.41 -6.62 -9.32
N ASN A 287 18.76 -6.13 -10.36
CA ASN A 287 19.43 -5.64 -11.55
C ASN A 287 19.60 -4.12 -11.55
N GLU A 288 19.11 -3.40 -10.54
CA GLU A 288 19.28 -1.95 -10.41
C GLU A 288 20.74 -1.53 -10.70
N TRP A 289 20.89 -0.43 -11.44
CA TRP A 289 22.19 0.20 -11.64
C TRP A 289 22.30 1.39 -10.69
N ARG A 290 23.29 1.34 -9.79
CA ARG A 290 23.52 2.36 -8.77
C ARG A 290 24.69 3.22 -9.20
N GLY A 291 24.41 4.49 -9.49
CA GLY A 291 25.42 5.49 -9.80
C GLY A 291 25.62 6.46 -8.63
N PRO A 292 26.65 7.34 -8.70
CA PRO A 292 26.96 8.33 -7.67
C PRO A 292 25.80 9.31 -7.37
N HIS A 293 24.85 9.44 -8.30
CA HIS A 293 23.78 10.44 -8.26
C HIS A 293 22.38 9.83 -8.09
N GLY A 294 22.25 8.50 -8.04
CA GLY A 294 20.98 7.82 -7.80
C GLY A 294 20.92 6.38 -8.34
N THR A 295 19.72 5.82 -8.36
CA THR A 295 19.48 4.43 -8.78
C THR A 295 18.57 4.39 -10.01
N VAL A 296 18.95 3.59 -10.99
CA VAL A 296 18.19 3.29 -12.20
C VAL A 296 17.62 1.88 -12.09
N ASP A 297 16.32 1.74 -12.38
CA ASP A 297 15.67 0.43 -12.45
C ASP A 297 16.05 -0.26 -13.76
N VAL A 298 16.45 -1.53 -13.69
CA VAL A 298 16.87 -2.31 -14.87
C VAL A 298 16.21 -3.69 -14.78
N PRO A 299 15.33 -4.08 -15.71
CA PRO A 299 14.72 -3.21 -16.71
C PRO A 299 13.88 -2.11 -16.05
N LEU A 300 13.67 -1.02 -16.79
CA LEU A 300 12.77 0.05 -16.38
C LEU A 300 11.37 -0.47 -16.04
N ARG A 301 10.81 0.05 -14.95
CA ARG A 301 9.46 -0.31 -14.47
C ARG A 301 8.47 0.80 -14.79
N MET A 302 7.98 0.78 -16.03
CA MET A 302 6.95 1.71 -16.50
C MET A 302 5.55 1.24 -16.09
N VAL A 303 4.90 2.01 -15.21
CA VAL A 303 3.58 1.69 -14.65
C VAL A 303 2.54 2.59 -15.30
N GLY A 304 1.84 2.09 -16.30
CA GLY A 304 0.73 2.79 -16.93
C GLY A 304 -0.54 2.73 -16.08
N GLU A 305 -1.04 3.89 -15.63
CA GLU A 305 -2.08 3.99 -14.59
C GLU A 305 -3.42 3.32 -14.92
N GLY A 306 -3.74 3.14 -16.20
CA GLY A 306 -4.99 2.48 -16.61
C GLY A 306 -4.87 0.97 -16.86
N TYR A 307 -3.68 0.37 -16.70
CA TYR A 307 -3.49 -1.09 -16.84
C TYR A 307 -2.98 -1.75 -15.56
N TYR A 308 -2.05 -1.11 -14.84
CA TYR A 308 -1.35 -1.70 -13.69
C TYR A 308 -2.07 -1.42 -12.36
N LEU A 309 -3.36 -1.75 -12.28
CA LEU A 309 -4.21 -1.40 -11.14
C LEU A 309 -3.80 -2.14 -9.86
N SER A 310 -3.54 -3.45 -9.93
CA SER A 310 -3.07 -4.24 -8.79
C SER A 310 -1.72 -3.75 -8.28
N LEU A 311 -0.78 -3.42 -9.17
CA LEU A 311 0.51 -2.85 -8.75
C LEU A 311 0.36 -1.49 -8.07
N LEU A 312 -0.48 -0.60 -8.59
CA LEU A 312 -0.72 0.71 -7.97
C LEU A 312 -1.42 0.59 -6.62
N ASN A 313 -2.35 -0.34 -6.48
CA ASN A 313 -2.98 -0.66 -5.20
C ASN A 313 -1.96 -1.21 -4.20
N LEU A 314 -1.07 -2.10 -4.64
CA LEU A 314 0.00 -2.64 -3.81
C LEU A 314 0.95 -1.53 -3.32
N CYS A 315 1.36 -0.61 -4.20
CA CYS A 315 2.17 0.55 -3.80
C CYS A 315 1.45 1.41 -2.75
N ARG A 316 0.14 1.68 -2.94
CA ARG A 316 -0.66 2.44 -1.97
C ARG A 316 -0.73 1.72 -0.62
N ASP A 317 -0.99 0.42 -0.64
CA ASP A 317 -1.09 -0.40 0.57
C ASP A 317 0.24 -0.50 1.32
N ALA A 318 1.35 -0.55 0.59
CA ALA A 318 2.71 -0.54 1.14
C ALA A 318 3.22 0.87 1.49
N SER A 319 2.41 1.92 1.28
CA SER A 319 2.79 3.33 1.46
C SER A 319 4.05 3.74 0.67
N VAL A 320 4.21 3.20 -0.54
CA VAL A 320 5.31 3.49 -1.45
C VAL A 320 4.86 4.50 -2.51
N CYS A 321 5.60 5.60 -2.63
CA CYS A 321 5.28 6.67 -3.57
C CYS A 321 5.59 6.28 -5.02
N THR A 322 4.75 6.74 -5.93
CA THR A 322 5.02 6.78 -7.37
C THR A 322 5.20 8.23 -7.83
N THR A 323 5.98 8.42 -8.88
CA THR A 323 6.12 9.72 -9.55
C THR A 323 5.89 9.55 -11.04
N ARG A 324 5.46 10.62 -11.72
CA ARG A 324 5.27 10.58 -13.17
C ARG A 324 6.61 10.50 -13.88
N ALA A 325 6.71 9.62 -14.87
CA ALA A 325 7.88 9.49 -15.72
C ALA A 325 7.69 10.33 -17.00
N THR A 326 8.79 10.84 -17.55
CA THR A 326 8.77 11.46 -18.88
C THR A 326 8.78 10.37 -19.93
N VAL A 327 7.64 10.14 -20.59
CA VAL A 327 7.51 9.17 -21.67
C VAL A 327 7.14 9.89 -22.97
N ASP A 328 8.17 10.19 -23.73
CA ASP A 328 8.08 10.60 -25.12
C ASP A 328 8.69 9.47 -25.97
N CYS A 329 8.15 9.21 -27.17
CA CYS A 329 8.57 8.07 -27.98
C CYS A 329 8.94 8.49 -29.40
N SER A 330 10.03 7.96 -29.94
CA SER A 330 10.32 7.98 -31.37
C SER A 330 10.24 6.57 -31.95
N PHE A 331 9.82 6.46 -33.20
CA PHE A 331 9.74 5.20 -33.95
C PHE A 331 10.47 5.37 -35.27
N THR A 332 11.53 4.61 -35.50
CA THR A 332 12.17 4.46 -36.80
C THR A 332 11.48 3.32 -37.53
N LEU A 333 10.73 3.66 -38.59
CA LEU A 333 9.99 2.71 -39.41
C LEU A 333 10.93 1.96 -40.36
N GLY A 334 10.44 0.86 -40.96
CA GLY A 334 11.22 0.09 -41.96
C GLY A 334 11.62 0.90 -43.21
N SER A 335 10.93 2.00 -43.51
CA SER A 335 11.31 2.94 -44.58
C SER A 335 12.52 3.82 -44.23
N GLY A 336 12.94 3.85 -42.96
CA GLY A 336 13.90 4.80 -42.42
C GLY A 336 13.26 6.09 -41.90
N ASP A 337 11.97 6.32 -42.15
CA ASP A 337 11.25 7.48 -41.61
C ASP A 337 11.14 7.42 -40.10
N VAL A 338 11.32 8.56 -39.44
CA VAL A 338 11.17 8.70 -38.00
C VAL A 338 9.84 9.38 -37.66
N VAL A 339 9.08 8.77 -36.76
CA VAL A 339 7.85 9.32 -36.20
C VAL A 339 8.08 9.62 -34.73
N ALA A 340 8.04 10.89 -34.35
CA ALA A 340 8.39 11.32 -32.99
C ALA A 340 7.19 11.94 -32.25
N TYR A 341 6.77 11.29 -31.18
CA TYR A 341 5.75 11.76 -30.25
C TYR A 341 6.37 12.40 -29.02
N SER A 342 5.81 13.52 -28.60
CA SER A 342 6.26 14.26 -27.43
C SER A 342 5.09 14.92 -26.70
N ARG A 343 5.39 15.71 -25.67
CA ARG A 343 4.42 16.59 -25.01
C ARG A 343 3.79 17.65 -25.93
N SER A 344 4.38 17.94 -27.09
CA SER A 344 3.85 18.93 -28.03
C SER A 344 2.66 18.38 -28.82
N LYS A 345 1.44 18.84 -28.50
CA LYS A 345 0.21 18.45 -29.22
C LYS A 345 0.26 18.81 -30.70
N LEU A 346 0.77 20.02 -31.01
CA LEU A 346 0.92 20.46 -32.40
C LEU A 346 1.96 19.61 -33.14
N GLY A 347 3.09 19.29 -32.50
CA GLY A 347 4.11 18.40 -33.06
C GLY A 347 3.55 17.01 -33.38
N ASN A 348 2.75 16.45 -32.47
CA ASN A 348 2.13 15.14 -32.66
C ASN A 348 1.05 15.16 -33.76
N LEU A 349 0.31 16.26 -33.92
CA LEU A 349 -0.65 16.42 -35.02
C LEU A 349 0.06 16.37 -36.38
N LEU A 350 1.24 16.99 -36.50
CA LEU A 350 2.04 16.94 -37.73
C LEU A 350 2.53 15.51 -38.05
N GLN A 351 2.73 14.66 -37.02
CA GLN A 351 3.08 13.25 -37.23
C GLN A 351 1.96 12.44 -37.87
N LEU A 352 0.68 12.86 -37.77
CA LEU A 352 -0.42 12.17 -38.45
C LEU A 352 -0.27 12.16 -39.97
N ARG A 353 0.44 13.15 -40.54
CA ARG A 353 0.76 13.14 -41.97
C ARG A 353 1.70 12.00 -42.34
N ARG A 354 2.62 11.64 -41.44
CA ARG A 354 3.60 10.54 -41.63
C ARG A 354 2.97 9.17 -41.44
N ILE A 355 2.03 9.04 -40.51
CA ILE A 355 1.40 7.75 -40.17
C ILE A 355 0.16 7.47 -41.04
N GLY A 356 -0.50 8.53 -41.50
CA GLY A 356 -1.77 8.50 -42.19
C GLY A 356 -2.96 8.48 -41.24
N LEU A 357 -3.82 9.51 -41.33
CA LEU A 357 -5.03 9.61 -40.50
C LEU A 357 -5.94 8.38 -40.63
N TRP A 358 -6.15 7.89 -41.86
CA TRP A 358 -6.98 6.71 -42.12
C TRP A 358 -6.40 5.44 -41.52
N ASN A 359 -5.07 5.27 -41.58
CA ASN A 359 -4.36 4.15 -40.99
C ASN A 359 -4.55 4.09 -39.46
N ALA A 360 -4.40 5.24 -38.80
CA ALA A 360 -4.63 5.37 -37.38
C ALA A 360 -6.11 5.15 -36.99
N LEU A 361 -7.07 5.68 -37.77
CA LEU A 361 -8.51 5.47 -37.53
C LEU A 361 -8.94 4.01 -37.68
N ARG A 362 -8.37 3.29 -38.66
CA ARG A 362 -8.65 1.86 -38.87
C ARG A 362 -8.18 1.03 -37.67
N LEU A 363 -6.96 1.30 -37.18
CA LEU A 363 -6.45 0.65 -35.98
C LEU A 363 -7.30 1.00 -34.75
N ASP A 364 -7.61 2.29 -34.55
CA ASP A 364 -8.43 2.77 -33.41
C ASP A 364 -9.80 2.09 -33.35
N ARG A 365 -10.44 1.90 -34.51
CA ARG A 365 -11.71 1.16 -34.61
C ARG A 365 -11.54 -0.31 -34.26
N ALA A 366 -10.47 -0.95 -34.75
CA ALA A 366 -10.20 -2.36 -34.47
C ALA A 366 -9.92 -2.60 -32.99
N LEU A 367 -9.14 -1.74 -32.32
CA LEU A 367 -8.79 -1.89 -30.89
C LEU A 367 -9.98 -1.84 -29.92
N LYS A 368 -11.15 -1.39 -30.38
CA LYS A 368 -12.41 -1.38 -29.61
C LYS A 368 -13.17 -2.71 -29.69
N ALA A 369 -12.78 -3.60 -30.60
CA ALA A 369 -13.42 -4.90 -30.75
C ALA A 369 -13.05 -5.85 -29.59
N SER A 370 -13.87 -6.89 -29.43
CA SER A 370 -13.52 -8.10 -28.69
C SER A 370 -13.16 -9.18 -29.69
N TYR A 371 -12.18 -10.02 -29.37
CA TYR A 371 -11.76 -11.10 -30.24
C TYR A 371 -11.20 -12.26 -29.42
N ASP A 372 -11.65 -13.47 -29.76
CA ASP A 372 -11.19 -14.72 -29.20
C ASP A 372 -10.31 -15.43 -30.24
N GLY A 373 -9.00 -15.48 -29.97
CA GLY A 373 -7.97 -15.89 -30.91
C GLY A 373 -6.64 -15.18 -30.65
N ASN A 374 -5.67 -15.41 -31.53
CA ASN A 374 -4.35 -14.77 -31.41
C ASN A 374 -4.32 -13.39 -32.09
N TRP A 375 -3.27 -12.63 -31.80
CA TRP A 375 -3.09 -11.28 -32.32
C TRP A 375 -2.93 -11.24 -33.85
N GLY A 376 -2.22 -12.22 -34.43
CA GLY A 376 -2.04 -12.31 -35.88
C GLY A 376 -3.37 -12.49 -36.61
N SER A 377 -4.22 -13.41 -36.15
CA SER A 377 -5.53 -13.67 -36.75
C SER A 377 -6.50 -12.50 -36.53
N PHE A 378 -6.38 -11.77 -35.42
CA PHE A 378 -7.08 -10.51 -35.21
C PHE A 378 -6.69 -9.47 -36.26
N LEU A 379 -5.39 -9.24 -36.48
CA LEU A 379 -4.91 -8.30 -37.50
C LEU A 379 -5.40 -8.68 -38.90
N SER A 380 -5.29 -9.96 -39.29
CA SER A 380 -5.79 -10.46 -40.57
C SER A 380 -7.30 -10.23 -40.75
N ARG A 381 -8.11 -10.52 -39.71
CA ARG A 381 -9.57 -10.30 -39.74
C ARG A 381 -9.93 -8.83 -39.99
N HIS A 382 -9.17 -7.91 -39.43
CA HIS A 382 -9.38 -6.47 -39.59
C HIS A 382 -8.66 -5.87 -40.81
N ARG A 383 -8.01 -6.71 -41.64
CA ARG A 383 -7.20 -6.32 -42.80
C ARG A 383 -6.12 -5.30 -42.42
N LEU A 384 -5.50 -5.51 -41.26
CA LEU A 384 -4.41 -4.70 -40.73
C LEU A 384 -3.10 -5.47 -40.88
N ASP A 385 -2.06 -4.80 -41.34
CA ASP A 385 -0.72 -5.36 -41.51
C ASP A 385 0.34 -4.27 -41.28
N GLU A 386 1.62 -4.62 -41.41
CA GLU A 386 2.77 -3.73 -41.19
C GLU A 386 2.87 -2.57 -42.18
N THR A 387 2.15 -2.58 -43.31
CA THR A 387 2.12 -1.42 -44.21
C THR A 387 1.39 -0.23 -43.55
N ASN A 388 0.55 -0.51 -42.56
CA ASN A 388 -0.01 0.50 -41.69
C ASN A 388 1.03 0.88 -40.61
N ALA A 389 1.63 2.06 -40.74
CA ALA A 389 2.61 2.58 -39.79
C ALA A 389 2.15 2.52 -38.32
N ALA A 390 0.86 2.74 -38.04
CA ALA A 390 0.32 2.66 -36.68
C ALA A 390 0.31 1.21 -36.14
N VAL A 391 0.05 0.23 -37.01
CA VAL A 391 0.14 -1.20 -36.66
C VAL A 391 1.60 -1.58 -36.41
N SER A 392 2.51 -1.13 -37.29
CA SER A 392 3.93 -1.41 -37.13
C SER A 392 4.51 -0.86 -35.83
N MET A 393 4.18 0.39 -35.50
CA MET A 393 4.55 1.00 -34.23
C MET A 393 3.96 0.26 -33.02
N LEU A 394 2.69 -0.16 -33.09
CA LEU A 394 2.06 -0.93 -32.02
C LEU A 394 2.73 -2.29 -31.84
N ASN A 395 2.98 -3.03 -32.92
CA ASN A 395 3.67 -4.32 -32.87
C ASN A 395 5.10 -4.18 -32.35
N ALA A 396 5.82 -3.15 -32.75
CA ALA A 396 7.14 -2.85 -32.21
C ALA A 396 7.07 -2.55 -30.70
N GLN A 397 6.04 -1.82 -30.25
CA GLN A 397 5.81 -1.59 -28.83
C GLN A 397 5.50 -2.88 -28.07
N LEU A 398 4.62 -3.73 -28.62
CA LEU A 398 4.26 -5.02 -28.01
C LEU A 398 5.46 -5.96 -27.93
N SER A 399 6.35 -5.94 -28.91
CA SER A 399 7.57 -6.76 -28.94
C SER A 399 8.45 -6.51 -27.72
N TRP A 400 8.80 -5.26 -27.40
CA TRP A 400 9.60 -4.97 -26.20
C TRP A 400 8.79 -5.12 -24.90
N VAL A 401 7.49 -4.77 -24.90
CA VAL A 401 6.60 -4.91 -23.73
C VAL A 401 6.43 -6.36 -23.32
N LEU A 402 6.37 -7.29 -24.26
CA LEU A 402 6.29 -8.74 -24.02
C LEU A 402 7.68 -9.40 -24.00
N SER A 403 8.71 -8.63 -24.31
CA SER A 403 10.08 -9.10 -24.50
C SER A 403 10.18 -10.28 -25.48
N ALA A 404 9.46 -10.17 -26.59
CA ALA A 404 9.14 -11.29 -27.48
C ALA A 404 9.45 -10.95 -28.94
N SER A 405 9.80 -12.00 -29.70
CA SER A 405 9.84 -11.93 -31.17
C SER A 405 8.50 -11.49 -31.76
N ARG A 406 8.50 -10.97 -32.99
CA ARG A 406 7.25 -10.65 -33.69
C ARG A 406 6.32 -11.87 -33.80
N THR A 407 6.89 -13.04 -34.09
CA THR A 407 6.13 -14.30 -34.16
C THR A 407 5.42 -14.62 -32.84
N ALA A 408 6.10 -14.42 -31.70
CA ALA A 408 5.50 -14.61 -30.38
C ALA A 408 4.44 -13.55 -30.05
N VAL A 409 4.62 -12.30 -30.48
CA VAL A 409 3.58 -11.26 -30.38
C VAL A 409 2.33 -11.65 -31.17
N GLU A 410 2.49 -12.12 -32.41
CA GLU A 410 1.38 -12.59 -33.25
C GLU A 410 0.64 -13.79 -32.63
N GLY A 411 1.36 -14.67 -31.91
CA GLY A 411 0.79 -15.80 -31.19
C GLY A 411 0.09 -15.47 -29.86
N THR A 412 0.26 -14.25 -29.35
CA THR A 412 -0.32 -13.81 -28.07
C THR A 412 -1.85 -13.71 -28.15
N PRO A 413 -2.61 -14.07 -27.10
CA PRO A 413 -4.06 -13.87 -27.07
C PRO A 413 -4.44 -12.42 -27.35
N ALA A 414 -5.25 -12.17 -28.38
CA ALA A 414 -5.64 -10.83 -28.76
C ALA A 414 -6.41 -10.10 -27.64
N ALA A 415 -7.22 -10.84 -26.87
CA ALA A 415 -7.93 -10.31 -25.72
C ALA A 415 -7.00 -9.63 -24.70
N SER A 416 -5.82 -10.21 -24.44
CA SER A 416 -4.81 -9.63 -23.53
C SER A 416 -4.25 -8.33 -24.08
N ILE A 417 -3.90 -8.29 -25.36
CA ILE A 417 -3.38 -7.09 -26.03
C ILE A 417 -4.44 -5.99 -26.10
N LEU A 418 -5.70 -6.34 -26.42
CA LEU A 418 -6.80 -5.40 -26.46
C LEU A 418 -7.10 -4.81 -25.08
N GLY A 419 -7.03 -5.62 -24.02
CA GLY A 419 -7.12 -5.15 -22.64
C GLY A 419 -6.01 -4.17 -22.29
N TYR A 420 -4.76 -4.49 -22.67
CA TYR A 420 -3.61 -3.60 -22.49
C TYR A 420 -3.75 -2.28 -23.26
N ALA A 421 -4.11 -2.36 -24.55
CA ALA A 421 -4.29 -1.18 -25.40
C ALA A 421 -5.41 -0.26 -24.87
N ARG A 422 -6.53 -0.83 -24.41
CA ARG A 422 -7.62 -0.08 -23.78
C ARG A 422 -7.19 0.57 -22.46
N GLY A 423 -6.52 -0.18 -21.59
CA GLY A 423 -6.00 0.33 -20.31
C GLY A 423 -5.04 1.50 -20.48
N LEU A 424 -4.17 1.45 -21.49
CA LEU A 424 -3.25 2.55 -21.81
C LEU A 424 -3.83 3.59 -22.78
N THR A 425 -5.09 3.46 -23.18
CA THR A 425 -5.77 4.33 -24.15
C THR A 425 -5.01 4.49 -25.47
N LEU A 426 -4.35 3.45 -25.96
CA LEU A 426 -3.62 3.47 -27.24
C LEU A 426 -4.61 3.73 -28.39
N SER A 427 -4.72 5.00 -28.79
CA SER A 427 -5.79 5.51 -29.68
C SER A 427 -5.29 6.69 -30.50
N LEU A 428 -6.00 7.00 -31.58
CA LEU A 428 -5.75 8.23 -32.35
C LEU A 428 -5.92 9.47 -31.47
N LYS A 429 -6.89 9.44 -30.55
CA LYS A 429 -7.13 10.53 -29.59
C LYS A 429 -5.89 10.76 -28.72
N THR A 430 -5.27 9.70 -28.21
CA THR A 430 -4.03 9.79 -27.44
C THR A 430 -2.89 10.37 -28.26
N CYS A 431 -2.78 10.00 -29.53
CA CYS A 431 -1.80 10.60 -30.45
C CYS A 431 -2.01 12.12 -30.60
N LEU A 432 -3.26 12.57 -30.73
CA LEU A 432 -3.63 13.96 -31.02
C LEU A 432 -3.58 14.91 -29.82
N VAL A 433 -4.11 14.47 -28.68
CA VAL A 433 -4.34 15.34 -27.51
C VAL A 433 -3.60 14.89 -26.26
N GLY A 434 -2.85 13.78 -26.34
CA GLY A 434 -2.19 13.12 -25.22
C GLY A 434 -3.12 12.14 -24.49
N SER A 435 -2.53 11.18 -23.76
CA SER A 435 -3.30 10.28 -22.89
C SER A 435 -3.74 10.99 -21.61
N ARG A 436 -4.89 10.58 -21.05
CA ARG A 436 -5.28 10.93 -19.67
C ARG A 436 -4.53 10.09 -18.63
N ASN A 437 -4.03 8.92 -19.03
CA ASN A 437 -3.33 7.98 -18.18
C ASN A 437 -1.83 8.29 -18.26
N PHE A 438 -1.22 8.53 -17.10
CA PHE A 438 0.20 8.82 -17.03
C PHE A 438 0.98 7.51 -16.90
N VAL A 439 2.21 7.52 -17.40
CA VAL A 439 3.19 6.51 -17.03
C VAL A 439 3.87 7.01 -15.77
N SER A 440 3.82 6.18 -14.74
CA SER A 440 4.44 6.43 -13.45
C SER A 440 5.58 5.44 -13.22
N ARG A 441 6.51 5.81 -12.34
CA ARG A 441 7.60 4.98 -11.84
C ARG A 441 7.59 4.97 -10.32
N ILE A 442 8.10 3.92 -9.72
CA ILE A 442 8.21 3.80 -8.26
C ILE A 442 9.41 4.64 -7.80
N THR A 443 9.26 5.36 -6.68
CA THR A 443 10.27 6.32 -6.19
C THR A 443 10.83 5.89 -4.83
N PRO A 444 12.16 5.99 -4.60
CA PRO A 444 13.20 6.38 -5.57
C PRO A 444 13.50 5.32 -6.64
N SER A 445 13.15 4.05 -6.40
CA SER A 445 13.36 2.93 -7.32
C SER A 445 12.45 1.74 -6.95
N ILE A 446 12.42 0.70 -7.77
CA ILE A 446 11.68 -0.54 -7.47
C ILE A 446 12.13 -1.19 -6.14
N GLY A 447 13.39 -0.98 -5.74
CA GLY A 447 13.91 -1.43 -4.45
C GLY A 447 13.20 -0.81 -3.24
N ALA A 448 12.55 0.35 -3.37
CA ALA A 448 11.71 0.89 -2.30
C ALA A 448 10.47 0.01 -2.07
N LEU A 449 9.84 -0.45 -3.14
CA LEU A 449 8.75 -1.41 -3.06
C LEU A 449 9.22 -2.75 -2.52
N GLU A 450 10.34 -3.28 -3.02
CA GLU A 450 10.91 -4.54 -2.54
C GLU A 450 11.12 -4.54 -1.01
N ARG A 451 11.75 -3.48 -0.47
CA ARG A 451 11.97 -3.33 0.98
C ARG A 451 10.66 -3.24 1.75
N ALA A 452 9.68 -2.49 1.25
CA ALA A 452 8.39 -2.33 1.91
C ALA A 452 7.59 -3.66 1.97
N LEU A 453 7.64 -4.45 0.90
CA LEU A 453 6.96 -5.75 0.83
C LEU A 453 7.66 -6.81 1.68
N ALA A 454 8.99 -6.82 1.71
CA ALA A 454 9.79 -7.77 2.47
C ALA A 454 9.83 -7.47 3.98
N PHE A 455 9.45 -6.26 4.40
CA PHE A 455 9.52 -5.83 5.79
C PHE A 455 8.79 -6.78 6.74
N GLY A 456 9.51 -7.29 7.75
CA GLY A 456 8.97 -8.19 8.77
C GLY A 456 8.91 -9.66 8.38
N CYS A 457 9.43 -10.06 7.22
CA CYS A 457 9.60 -11.47 6.84
C CYS A 457 10.95 -12.03 7.35
N ASP A 458 11.02 -13.32 7.64
CA ASP A 458 12.29 -14.05 7.77
C ASP A 458 12.80 -14.39 6.37
N ILE A 459 13.93 -13.81 5.94
CA ILE A 459 14.41 -13.91 4.56
C ILE A 459 15.63 -14.84 4.50
N ARG A 460 15.54 -15.89 3.68
CA ARG A 460 16.60 -16.89 3.45
C ARG A 460 17.09 -16.78 2.00
N LEU A 461 18.27 -16.19 1.82
CA LEU A 461 18.88 -15.93 0.51
C LEU A 461 19.95 -16.96 0.15
N GLY A 462 20.30 -17.03 -1.14
CA GLY A 462 21.50 -17.71 -1.63
C GLY A 462 21.41 -19.23 -1.77
N ARG A 463 20.23 -19.83 -1.67
CA ARG A 463 20.08 -21.29 -1.84
C ARG A 463 18.73 -21.72 -2.40
N ALA A 464 18.74 -22.80 -3.17
CA ALA A 464 17.52 -23.48 -3.57
C ALA A 464 16.93 -24.24 -2.36
N VAL A 465 15.61 -24.44 -2.38
CA VAL A 465 14.88 -25.18 -1.36
C VAL A 465 13.97 -26.20 -2.02
N VAL A 466 13.73 -27.30 -1.30
CA VAL A 466 12.82 -28.36 -1.68
C VAL A 466 11.76 -28.46 -0.57
N VAL A 467 10.51 -28.64 -0.97
CA VAL A 467 9.43 -28.94 -0.04
C VAL A 467 9.30 -30.45 0.08
N GLU A 468 9.50 -30.94 1.29
CA GLU A 468 9.46 -32.35 1.65
C GLU A 468 8.15 -32.67 2.39
N GLY A 469 7.63 -33.89 2.21
CA GLY A 469 6.49 -34.41 2.96
C GLY A 469 5.31 -33.42 3.07
N ASP A 470 4.79 -33.26 4.29
CA ASP A 470 3.67 -32.37 4.60
C ASP A 470 4.13 -30.90 4.79
N ARG A 471 4.59 -30.26 3.70
CA ARG A 471 5.03 -28.84 3.68
C ARG A 471 6.24 -28.53 4.57
N CYS A 472 7.18 -29.45 4.64
CA CYS A 472 8.42 -29.28 5.41
C CYS A 472 9.53 -28.69 4.53
N ILE A 473 10.32 -27.76 5.08
CA ILE A 473 11.52 -27.22 4.43
C ILE A 473 12.63 -27.17 5.49
N ASP A 474 13.76 -27.86 5.26
CA ASP A 474 14.88 -27.96 6.21
C ASP A 474 14.46 -28.40 7.64
N GLY A 475 13.56 -29.37 7.74
CA GLY A 475 13.05 -29.85 9.04
C GLY A 475 12.04 -28.90 9.71
N VAL A 476 11.63 -27.83 9.03
CA VAL A 476 10.64 -26.88 9.50
C VAL A 476 9.31 -27.11 8.79
N ALA A 477 8.26 -27.46 9.54
CA ALA A 477 6.90 -27.57 9.04
C ALA A 477 6.23 -26.19 8.88
N TYR A 478 5.48 -26.04 7.79
CA TYR A 478 4.69 -24.84 7.47
C TYR A 478 3.20 -25.19 7.31
N ASP A 479 2.32 -24.28 7.74
CA ASP A 479 0.87 -24.42 7.58
C ASP A 479 0.45 -24.27 6.11
N ALA A 480 1.18 -23.45 5.35
CA ALA A 480 1.00 -23.32 3.92
C ALA A 480 2.32 -22.99 3.21
N VAL A 481 2.41 -23.32 1.92
CA VAL A 481 3.55 -22.96 1.06
C VAL A 481 3.03 -22.27 -0.20
N ILE A 482 3.62 -21.13 -0.54
CA ILE A 482 3.42 -20.44 -1.81
C ILE A 482 4.66 -20.65 -2.67
N VAL A 483 4.50 -21.28 -3.83
CA VAL A 483 5.54 -21.41 -4.85
C VAL A 483 5.42 -20.25 -5.84
N ALA A 484 6.38 -19.32 -5.74
CA ALA A 484 6.47 -18.10 -6.51
C ALA A 484 7.67 -18.08 -7.49
N THR A 485 8.00 -19.25 -8.05
CA THR A 485 9.14 -19.44 -8.95
C THR A 485 8.75 -19.37 -10.42
N PRO A 486 9.72 -19.19 -11.35
CA PRO A 486 9.48 -19.44 -12.78
C PRO A 486 8.93 -20.87 -13.02
N PRO A 487 8.12 -21.10 -14.08
CA PRO A 487 7.46 -22.39 -14.30
C PRO A 487 8.41 -23.59 -14.30
N GLY A 488 9.55 -23.48 -15.01
CA GLY A 488 10.53 -24.56 -15.12
C GLY A 488 11.27 -24.90 -13.83
N CYS A 489 11.09 -24.13 -12.76
CA CYS A 489 11.67 -24.43 -11.44
C CYS A 489 10.71 -25.17 -10.51
N THR A 490 9.41 -25.21 -10.82
CA THR A 490 8.37 -25.69 -9.90
C THR A 490 8.58 -27.15 -9.49
N ARG A 491 8.96 -28.02 -10.44
CA ARG A 491 9.22 -29.44 -10.16
C ARG A 491 10.42 -29.66 -9.23
N ALA A 492 11.46 -28.84 -9.34
CA ALA A 492 12.63 -28.93 -8.46
C ALA A 492 12.28 -28.51 -7.03
N VAL A 493 11.32 -27.60 -6.85
CA VAL A 493 10.83 -27.18 -5.53
C VAL A 493 9.88 -28.21 -4.92
N LEU A 494 9.06 -28.88 -5.74
CA LEU A 494 8.01 -29.80 -5.30
C LEU A 494 8.16 -31.21 -5.95
N PRO A 495 9.28 -31.92 -5.73
CA PRO A 495 9.54 -33.19 -6.43
C PRO A 495 8.54 -34.31 -6.08
N ALA A 496 7.88 -34.23 -4.92
CA ALA A 496 6.91 -35.22 -4.46
C ALA A 496 5.49 -35.04 -5.07
N MET A 497 5.23 -33.95 -5.80
CA MET A 497 3.90 -33.68 -6.39
C MET A 497 3.87 -34.10 -7.86
N GLU A 498 3.04 -35.08 -8.19
CA GLU A 498 3.01 -35.72 -9.51
C GLU A 498 2.39 -34.83 -10.62
N ASP A 499 1.38 -34.02 -10.29
CA ASP A 499 0.57 -33.25 -11.26
C ASP A 499 1.23 -31.93 -11.74
N LEU A 500 2.55 -31.80 -11.64
CA LEU A 500 3.28 -30.57 -11.97
C LEU A 500 3.69 -30.44 -13.45
N ALA A 501 3.41 -31.45 -14.29
CA ALA A 501 3.72 -31.44 -15.72
C ALA A 501 3.04 -30.29 -16.50
N VAL A 502 2.07 -29.58 -15.89
CA VAL A 502 1.49 -28.36 -16.46
C VAL A 502 2.51 -27.22 -16.56
N PHE A 503 3.46 -27.12 -15.62
CA PHE A 503 4.42 -26.02 -15.58
C PHE A 503 5.53 -26.15 -16.64
N ASP A 504 5.79 -27.36 -17.14
CA ASP A 504 6.77 -27.61 -18.19
C ASP A 504 6.29 -27.18 -19.59
N GLN A 505 4.99 -26.86 -19.72
CA GLN A 505 4.37 -26.47 -20.99
C GLN A 505 4.51 -24.97 -21.28
N PHE A 506 5.06 -24.19 -20.35
CA PHE A 506 5.32 -22.77 -20.56
C PHE A 506 6.63 -22.57 -21.32
N ALA A 507 6.53 -22.18 -22.59
CA ALA A 507 7.66 -21.75 -23.38
C ALA A 507 8.26 -20.44 -22.83
N THR A 508 9.59 -20.30 -22.90
CA THR A 508 10.32 -19.12 -22.44
C THR A 508 11.26 -18.62 -23.53
N GLU A 509 11.26 -17.32 -23.81
CA GLU A 509 12.29 -16.65 -24.61
C GLU A 509 13.21 -15.85 -23.67
N THR A 510 14.51 -15.80 -23.97
CA THR A 510 15.47 -14.97 -23.23
C THR A 510 16.00 -13.89 -24.15
N ARG A 511 16.01 -12.65 -23.66
CA ARG A 511 16.52 -11.49 -24.41
C ARG A 511 17.45 -10.66 -23.54
N SER A 512 18.46 -10.07 -24.17
CA SER A 512 19.42 -9.20 -23.48
C SER A 512 18.91 -7.77 -23.40
N LEU A 513 19.23 -7.15 -22.27
CA LEU A 513 19.08 -5.73 -22.00
C LEU A 513 20.47 -5.19 -21.68
N ILE A 514 20.92 -4.16 -22.40
CA ILE A 514 22.29 -3.66 -22.32
C ILE A 514 22.28 -2.20 -21.92
N ILE A 515 23.07 -1.84 -20.91
CA ILE A 515 23.37 -0.46 -20.54
C ILE A 515 24.66 -0.05 -21.22
N HIS A 516 24.69 1.07 -21.94
CA HIS A 516 25.83 1.51 -22.73
C HIS A 516 25.87 3.04 -22.96
N ARG A 517 26.94 3.51 -23.62
CA ARG A 517 27.12 4.92 -24.05
C ARG A 517 27.02 5.12 -25.58
N ASP A 518 26.74 4.05 -26.33
CA ASP A 518 26.64 4.11 -27.80
C ASP A 518 25.42 4.89 -28.32
N ALA A 519 25.66 6.10 -28.84
CA ALA A 519 24.64 6.93 -29.47
C ALA A 519 24.21 6.45 -30.87
N SER A 520 24.91 5.49 -31.49
CA SER A 520 24.54 4.96 -32.82
C SER A 520 23.24 4.15 -32.81
N LEU A 521 22.79 3.70 -31.63
CA LEU A 521 21.50 3.02 -31.44
C LEU A 521 20.32 3.99 -31.24
N MET A 522 20.56 5.30 -31.32
CA MET A 522 19.55 6.34 -31.30
C MET A 522 19.21 6.80 -32.72
N PRO A 523 18.11 7.55 -32.94
CA PRO A 523 17.86 8.19 -34.23
C PRO A 523 19.06 9.04 -34.67
N SER A 524 19.40 9.01 -35.97
CA SER A 524 20.57 9.71 -36.52
C SER A 524 20.52 11.22 -36.27
N ASN A 525 19.33 11.81 -36.30
CA ASN A 525 19.11 13.20 -35.91
C ASN A 525 18.82 13.31 -34.41
N ARG A 526 19.67 14.03 -33.68
CA ARG A 526 19.50 14.29 -32.25
C ARG A 526 18.18 14.98 -31.90
N GLY A 527 17.61 15.77 -32.82
CA GLY A 527 16.29 16.40 -32.64
C GLY A 527 15.13 15.42 -32.51
N ASP A 528 15.30 14.20 -33.01
CA ASP A 528 14.29 13.13 -32.95
C ASP A 528 14.44 12.25 -31.71
N TRP A 529 15.48 12.46 -30.90
CA TRP A 529 15.69 11.70 -29.67
C TRP A 529 14.55 11.96 -28.69
N ARG A 530 14.01 10.88 -28.14
CA ARG A 530 13.01 10.90 -27.08
C ARG A 530 13.48 10.05 -25.91
N SER A 531 12.70 10.02 -24.82
CA SER A 531 13.07 9.14 -23.71
C SER A 531 13.02 7.67 -24.16
N LEU A 532 12.07 7.27 -25.01
CA LEU A 532 12.02 5.94 -25.61
C LEU A 532 12.22 6.04 -27.13
N ASN A 533 13.11 5.22 -27.70
CA ASN A 533 13.42 5.23 -29.13
C ASN A 533 13.33 3.81 -29.67
N VAL A 534 12.30 3.55 -30.48
CA VAL A 534 11.97 2.23 -30.98
C VAL A 534 12.42 2.11 -32.42
N THR A 535 13.21 1.10 -32.72
CA THR A 535 13.47 0.69 -34.10
C THR A 535 12.49 -0.42 -34.45
N CYS A 536 11.57 -0.17 -35.39
CA CYS A 536 10.64 -1.19 -35.86
C CYS A 536 11.40 -2.24 -36.68
N ALA A 537 11.15 -3.53 -36.41
CA ALA A 537 11.74 -4.62 -37.16
C ALA A 537 11.09 -4.71 -38.55
N SER A 538 11.88 -4.74 -39.62
CA SER A 538 11.38 -5.03 -40.97
C SER A 538 11.23 -6.53 -41.24
N ASP A 539 11.78 -7.37 -40.36
CA ASP A 539 11.78 -8.82 -40.43
C ASP A 539 10.87 -9.45 -39.36
N ARG A 540 11.08 -10.75 -39.06
CA ARG A 540 10.34 -11.48 -38.02
C ARG A 540 11.00 -11.42 -36.64
N ASP A 541 12.11 -10.70 -36.48
CA ASP A 541 12.78 -10.57 -35.18
C ASP A 541 12.10 -9.49 -34.32
N ALA A 542 12.58 -9.33 -33.09
CA ALA A 542 12.07 -8.37 -32.13
C ALA A 542 12.41 -6.92 -32.52
N ALA A 543 11.57 -5.97 -32.11
CA ALA A 543 11.88 -4.55 -32.22
C ALA A 543 12.93 -4.16 -31.17
N SER A 544 13.86 -3.27 -31.52
CA SER A 544 14.83 -2.75 -30.55
C SER A 544 14.23 -1.52 -29.85
N LEU A 545 14.37 -1.42 -28.52
CA LEU A 545 14.03 -0.22 -27.76
C LEU A 545 15.30 0.33 -27.11
N THR A 546 15.68 1.56 -27.43
CA THR A 546 16.75 2.30 -26.76
C THR A 546 16.13 3.40 -25.89
N VAL A 547 16.36 3.31 -24.58
CA VAL A 547 15.88 4.30 -23.60
C VAL A 547 17.01 5.26 -23.24
N TRP A 548 16.78 6.57 -23.42
CA TRP A 548 17.71 7.61 -23.00
C TRP A 548 17.48 7.95 -21.52
N LEU A 549 18.34 7.39 -20.65
CA LEU A 549 18.15 7.46 -19.20
C LEU A 549 18.20 8.89 -18.68
N ASN A 550 18.99 9.78 -19.31
CA ASN A 550 19.06 11.19 -18.95
C ASN A 550 17.71 11.90 -19.08
N ALA A 551 16.93 11.58 -20.12
CA ALA A 551 15.60 12.17 -20.31
C ALA A 551 14.54 11.49 -19.46
N PHE A 552 14.68 10.18 -19.21
CA PHE A 552 13.73 9.43 -18.39
C PHE A 552 13.85 9.75 -16.89
N TYR A 553 15.08 9.97 -16.40
CA TYR A 553 15.42 10.36 -15.03
C TYR A 553 16.06 11.76 -14.99
N PRO A 554 15.30 12.84 -15.27
CA PRO A 554 15.85 14.19 -15.35
C PRO A 554 16.40 14.72 -14.01
N GLU A 555 16.03 14.10 -12.89
CA GLU A 555 16.57 14.43 -11.57
C GLU A 555 17.96 13.81 -11.31
N LEU A 556 18.38 12.83 -12.11
CA LEU A 556 19.67 12.17 -11.98
C LEU A 556 20.69 12.86 -12.88
N LYS A 557 21.87 13.17 -12.33
CA LYS A 557 22.99 13.74 -13.08
C LYS A 557 23.86 12.61 -13.61
N PHE A 558 23.74 12.30 -14.89
CA PHE A 558 24.64 11.35 -15.55
C PHE A 558 25.86 12.05 -16.12
N ASP A 559 26.99 11.35 -16.14
CA ASP A 559 28.19 11.74 -16.88
C ASP A 559 28.05 11.27 -18.34
N GLY A 560 27.61 12.18 -19.21
CA GLY A 560 27.30 11.89 -20.61
C GLY A 560 25.93 11.24 -20.84
N ASP A 561 25.64 10.91 -22.09
CA ASP A 561 24.42 10.20 -22.47
C ASP A 561 24.53 8.71 -22.11
N ILE A 562 23.59 8.20 -21.31
CA ILE A 562 23.50 6.78 -20.95
C ILE A 562 22.22 6.20 -21.54
N PHE A 563 22.36 5.01 -22.12
CA PHE A 563 21.27 4.30 -22.76
C PHE A 563 21.06 2.92 -22.14
N GLU A 564 19.80 2.50 -22.12
CA GLU A 564 19.39 1.12 -21.87
C GLU A 564 18.70 0.60 -23.14
N THR A 565 19.33 -0.36 -23.82
CA THR A 565 18.78 -0.96 -25.04
C THR A 565 18.33 -2.39 -24.83
N TRP A 566 17.07 -2.65 -25.18
CA TRP A 566 16.46 -3.96 -25.22
C TRP A 566 16.55 -4.57 -26.62
N ALA A 567 17.00 -5.83 -26.70
CA ALA A 567 17.18 -6.59 -27.94
C ALA A 567 17.87 -5.77 -29.05
N PRO A 568 19.09 -5.25 -28.81
CA PRO A 568 19.81 -4.48 -29.81
C PRO A 568 20.04 -5.34 -31.05
N ARG A 569 19.73 -4.81 -32.25
CA ARG A 569 20.02 -5.51 -33.51
C ARG A 569 21.50 -5.64 -33.78
N THR A 570 22.25 -4.63 -33.36
CA THR A 570 23.71 -4.55 -33.48
C THR A 570 24.27 -4.38 -32.07
N PRO A 571 25.27 -5.19 -31.66
CA PRO A 571 25.91 -5.03 -30.36
C PRO A 571 26.39 -3.58 -30.17
N PRO A 572 26.00 -2.90 -29.08
CA PRO A 572 26.47 -1.55 -28.81
C PRO A 572 27.95 -1.53 -28.45
N SER A 573 28.64 -0.45 -28.82
CA SER A 573 29.93 -0.09 -28.26
C SER A 573 29.80 0.45 -26.82
N HIS A 574 30.91 0.52 -26.08
CA HIS A 574 30.95 1.10 -24.72
C HIS A 574 29.90 0.50 -23.76
N VAL A 575 29.82 -0.82 -23.70
CA VAL A 575 28.93 -1.56 -22.79
C VAL A 575 29.34 -1.32 -21.34
N ILE A 576 28.37 -0.94 -20.51
CA ILE A 576 28.49 -0.80 -19.06
C ILE A 576 28.05 -2.09 -18.37
N ARG A 577 26.92 -2.66 -18.80
CA ARG A 577 26.33 -3.86 -18.21
C ARG A 577 25.39 -4.56 -19.19
N GLU A 578 25.34 -5.87 -19.13
CA GLU A 578 24.33 -6.68 -19.83
C GLU A 578 23.54 -7.54 -18.83
N VAL A 579 22.25 -7.68 -19.07
CA VAL A 579 21.33 -8.49 -18.25
C VAL A 579 20.49 -9.37 -19.18
N ALA A 580 20.54 -10.68 -18.98
CA ALA A 580 19.66 -11.63 -19.66
C ALA A 580 18.32 -11.75 -18.91
N LEU A 581 17.21 -11.57 -19.64
CA LEU A 581 15.86 -11.56 -19.09
C LEU A 581 15.03 -12.69 -19.71
N PRO A 582 14.87 -13.84 -19.02
CA PRO A 582 13.96 -14.90 -19.46
C PRO A 582 12.51 -14.51 -19.21
N ARG A 583 11.64 -14.79 -20.17
CA ARG A 583 10.21 -14.48 -20.09
C ARG A 583 9.32 -15.50 -20.77
N VAL A 584 8.20 -15.80 -20.11
CA VAL A 584 7.19 -16.73 -20.61
C VAL A 584 6.49 -16.16 -21.85
N VAL A 585 6.52 -16.92 -22.94
CA VAL A 585 5.80 -16.61 -24.17
C VAL A 585 4.31 -16.80 -23.94
N GLN A 586 3.51 -15.83 -24.39
CA GLN A 586 2.05 -15.87 -24.25
C GLN A 586 1.42 -16.61 -25.45
N THR A 587 0.51 -17.54 -25.20
CA THR A 587 -0.15 -18.32 -26.26
C THR A 587 -1.65 -18.48 -25.98
N VAL A 588 -2.44 -18.68 -27.03
CA VAL A 588 -3.90 -18.91 -26.91
C VAL A 588 -4.25 -20.13 -26.06
N ASP A 589 -3.42 -21.16 -26.06
CA ASP A 589 -3.67 -22.39 -25.29
C ASP A 589 -3.40 -22.25 -23.78
N GLN A 590 -2.82 -21.13 -23.32
CA GLN A 590 -2.54 -20.92 -21.89
C GLN A 590 -3.77 -20.95 -21.00
N HIS A 591 -4.97 -20.64 -21.51
CA HIS A 591 -6.22 -20.77 -20.75
C HIS A 591 -6.42 -22.22 -20.23
N LYS A 592 -6.00 -23.24 -20.99
CA LYS A 592 -6.03 -24.65 -20.56
C LYS A 592 -5.04 -24.90 -19.43
N LEU A 593 -3.86 -24.29 -19.49
CA LEU A 593 -2.85 -24.37 -18.42
C LEU A 593 -3.34 -23.68 -17.15
N HIS A 594 -3.92 -22.49 -17.26
CA HIS A 594 -4.49 -21.77 -16.13
C HIS A 594 -5.62 -22.54 -15.44
N ALA A 595 -6.49 -23.21 -16.20
CA ALA A 595 -7.55 -24.06 -15.64
C ALA A 595 -6.96 -25.24 -14.83
N ARG A 596 -5.92 -25.88 -15.34
CA ARG A 596 -5.21 -26.96 -14.62
C ARG A 596 -4.49 -26.45 -13.36
N ILE A 597 -3.83 -25.29 -13.43
CA ILE A 597 -3.19 -24.68 -12.25
C ILE A 597 -4.23 -24.27 -11.22
N ALA A 598 -5.39 -23.75 -11.63
CA ALA A 598 -6.48 -23.41 -10.74
C ALA A 598 -6.97 -24.62 -9.93
N ALA A 599 -6.98 -25.82 -10.53
CA ALA A 599 -7.30 -27.07 -9.82
C ALA A 599 -6.21 -27.51 -8.82
N LEU A 600 -4.97 -27.03 -8.96
CA LEU A 600 -3.87 -27.31 -8.03
C LEU A 600 -3.84 -26.34 -6.84
N GLN A 601 -4.45 -25.16 -6.95
CA GLN A 601 -4.43 -24.14 -5.90
C GLN A 601 -5.01 -24.65 -4.57
N GLY A 602 -4.19 -24.65 -3.52
CA GLY A 602 -4.57 -25.05 -2.16
C GLY A 602 -4.50 -26.55 -1.90
N ARG A 603 -4.21 -27.39 -2.90
CA ARG A 603 -4.06 -28.83 -2.69
C ARG A 603 -2.87 -29.09 -1.77
N ASN A 604 -3.10 -29.82 -0.68
CA ASN A 604 -2.11 -30.08 0.37
C ASN A 604 -1.50 -28.80 0.97
N GLY A 605 -2.25 -27.69 0.99
CA GLY A 605 -1.76 -26.39 1.48
C GLY A 605 -0.68 -25.74 0.60
N ILE A 606 -0.57 -26.15 -0.67
CA ILE A 606 0.35 -25.59 -1.66
C ILE A 606 -0.40 -24.63 -2.59
N TYR A 607 0.16 -23.45 -2.81
CA TYR A 607 -0.41 -22.42 -3.68
C TYR A 607 0.65 -21.94 -4.66
N PHE A 608 0.25 -21.52 -5.87
CA PHE A 608 1.16 -21.03 -6.89
C PHE A 608 0.95 -19.53 -7.14
N ALA A 609 2.04 -18.79 -7.33
CA ALA A 609 1.99 -17.35 -7.58
C ALA A 609 2.99 -16.94 -8.65
N GLY A 610 2.54 -16.27 -9.70
CA GLY A 610 3.43 -15.78 -10.74
C GLY A 610 2.65 -15.23 -11.91
N ALA A 611 3.27 -14.38 -12.73
CA ALA A 611 2.56 -13.78 -13.87
C ALA A 611 2.02 -14.83 -14.86
N HIS A 612 2.55 -16.05 -14.85
CA HIS A 612 2.17 -17.17 -15.70
C HIS A 612 0.99 -18.01 -15.18
N VAL A 613 0.54 -17.79 -13.94
CA VAL A 613 -0.55 -18.60 -13.33
C VAL A 613 -1.92 -17.96 -13.51
N VAL A 614 -1.97 -16.74 -14.04
CA VAL A 614 -3.21 -15.96 -14.26
C VAL A 614 -3.25 -15.40 -15.69
N PRO A 615 -4.44 -15.20 -16.27
CA PRO A 615 -4.57 -14.64 -17.62
C PRO A 615 -4.08 -13.19 -17.70
N GLY A 616 -3.46 -12.83 -18.83
CA GLY A 616 -3.06 -11.46 -19.14
C GLY A 616 -1.87 -11.38 -20.09
N MET A 617 -1.05 -10.34 -19.92
CA MET A 617 0.16 -10.10 -20.74
C MET A 617 1.44 -10.63 -20.07
N GLY A 618 1.32 -11.34 -18.93
CA GLY A 618 2.47 -11.79 -18.15
C GLY A 618 3.34 -10.63 -17.63
N LEU A 619 2.73 -9.50 -17.25
CA LEU A 619 3.38 -8.29 -16.77
C LEU A 619 3.35 -8.20 -15.23
N LEU A 620 3.90 -7.10 -14.68
CA LEU A 620 3.88 -6.84 -13.23
C LEU A 620 2.45 -6.89 -12.64
N GLU A 621 1.45 -6.49 -13.43
CA GLU A 621 0.04 -6.56 -13.03
C GLU A 621 -0.39 -7.99 -12.69
N GLN A 622 -0.09 -8.96 -13.57
CA GLN A 622 -0.40 -10.36 -13.34
C GLN A 622 0.43 -10.95 -12.20
N ALA A 623 1.68 -10.51 -12.03
CA ALA A 623 2.49 -10.94 -10.88
C ALA A 623 1.88 -10.49 -9.55
N CYS A 624 1.43 -9.24 -9.44
CA CYS A 624 0.72 -8.73 -8.25
C CYS A 624 -0.59 -9.48 -8.03
N ALA A 625 -1.44 -9.58 -9.07
CA ALA A 625 -2.74 -10.23 -8.97
C ALA A 625 -2.63 -11.71 -8.54
N ALA A 626 -1.65 -12.45 -9.09
CA ALA A 626 -1.38 -13.83 -8.68
C ALA A 626 -0.87 -13.92 -7.22
N GLY A 627 -0.01 -12.99 -6.81
CA GLY A 627 0.49 -12.92 -5.43
C GLY A 627 -0.62 -12.66 -4.42
N ASP A 628 -1.52 -11.72 -4.72
CA ASP A 628 -2.72 -11.43 -3.92
C ASP A 628 -3.64 -12.65 -3.85
N ALA A 629 -3.96 -13.27 -4.99
CA ALA A 629 -4.85 -14.43 -5.05
C ALA A 629 -4.31 -15.64 -4.27
N ALA A 630 -3.00 -15.89 -4.32
CA ALA A 630 -2.36 -16.96 -3.54
C ALA A 630 -2.45 -16.69 -2.03
N ALA A 631 -2.15 -15.46 -1.60
CA ALA A 631 -2.26 -15.08 -0.19
C ALA A 631 -3.71 -15.17 0.32
N ASP A 632 -4.69 -14.71 -0.46
CA ASP A 632 -6.11 -14.84 -0.12
C ASP A 632 -6.56 -16.30 -0.05
N GLY A 633 -6.01 -17.15 -0.92
CA GLY A 633 -6.20 -18.60 -0.87
C GLY A 633 -5.73 -19.20 0.46
N VAL A 634 -4.52 -18.86 0.88
CA VAL A 634 -3.93 -19.29 2.16
C VAL A 634 -4.78 -18.79 3.34
N VAL A 635 -5.08 -17.49 3.39
CA VAL A 635 -5.87 -16.90 4.49
C VAL A 635 -7.24 -17.56 4.61
N ARG A 636 -7.92 -17.85 3.50
CA ARG A 636 -9.20 -18.58 3.53
C ARG A 636 -9.06 -19.98 4.08
N SER A 637 -8.02 -20.72 3.69
CA SER A 637 -7.78 -22.07 4.22
C SER A 637 -7.44 -22.06 5.71
N LEU A 638 -6.59 -21.12 6.17
CA LEU A 638 -6.27 -20.96 7.58
C LEU A 638 -7.52 -20.63 8.40
N ARG A 639 -8.38 -19.73 7.90
CA ARG A 639 -9.67 -19.39 8.55
C ARG A 639 -10.61 -20.58 8.65
N ALA A 640 -10.71 -21.39 7.59
CA ALA A 640 -11.49 -22.63 7.64
C ALA A 640 -10.92 -23.63 8.66
N GLY A 641 -9.61 -23.59 8.91
CA GLY A 641 -8.93 -24.34 9.97
C GLY A 641 -8.97 -23.71 11.37
N GLY A 642 -9.74 -22.64 11.59
CA GLY A 642 -9.92 -22.00 12.91
C GLY A 642 -8.97 -20.84 13.23
N PHE A 643 -8.19 -20.34 12.25
CA PHE A 643 -7.38 -19.15 12.42
C PHE A 643 -8.22 -17.86 12.25
N GLU A 644 -8.38 -17.08 13.32
CA GLU A 644 -8.99 -15.75 13.26
C GLU A 644 -7.91 -14.67 13.10
N CYS A 645 -8.01 -13.87 12.04
CA CYS A 645 -7.07 -12.80 11.67
C CYS A 645 -7.11 -11.59 12.59
#